data_AF-G3T650-F1
#
_entry.id   AF-G3T650-F1
#
_cell.length_a   1.000
_cell.length_b   1.000
_cell.length_c   1.000
_cell.angle_alpha   90.00
_cell.angle_beta   90.00
_cell.angle_gamma   90.00
#
_symmetry.space_group_name_H-M   'P 1'
#
loop_
_entity.id
_entity.type
_entity.pdbx_description
1 polymer ?
#
loop_
_entity_poly.entity_id
_entity_poly.type
_entity_poly.pdbx_seq_one_letter_code
_entity_poly.pdbx_strand_id
1 'polypeptide(L)'
;MSFQSIVHLSLDSPIQAICVLGTEICLDLHGQPRCAPRECDSFTITGSLGVLTNVHNAVPIKTTEEAATTRWPLSGPMDVLVKMVSPSTAPSEDKVLVSYYEPDKEVPVSIAVLYLTGIEISLDVDIYRSGQVEMRSDKQAKKKWVWGSSGWGAILLVNCNPASVGQLTDKKKTTKPDIKSLSQMTLSVQGPSCTLKKHRLVLHTSREESEKARVYWPQNSSSIFELVLGPGQHTYTLAPLEDHLKKTFYIEAMEFPSADFSGLISYSVSLVDESQDPLIPEALVYKDTVVFRVAPCIFTPSTQMPLEVYICRELQLRGFVNTVMELSKKSNSQVASVYEDPNRLGRWLQDEMAFCYTQAPHKTIPLVLDTPRVTKIEDLPMKYSLSSDVGYIIQGIKDYRVASMDSIGNLMVSPPVTVQGKEYPLGRILIGSSFYPSEEGRNMSKTLQDFLHAQQVQAPVELFSDWLMVGHIDEFMCFVPIDERSEGEKGFRLLLASPSSCYKLFEEKKKAGYGHMLLFEEVKVDQLLSNGREARTIDQLLADENMRNQNDYVEKCINLNRDILKRELGLVEKDIIHIPQLFCLEQLTHISSNQQTEKRFARPYFPNMLQMIVMGKNLGIPKPFGPHIKGNCCLEEKVCHLLEPLGFKCTFINDFDCYLTDVGDFRACANVRRVPFAFKWWRMMP
;
A
#
# COMPACT_ATOMS: atom_id res chain seq x y z
N MET A 1 23.76 7.29 -17.05
CA MET A 1 24.85 7.24 -18.04
C MET A 1 24.89 5.82 -18.57
N SER A 2 24.88 5.60 -19.88
CA SER A 2 25.25 4.31 -20.47
C SER A 2 26.65 3.97 -19.98
N PHE A 3 26.92 2.70 -19.64
CA PHE A 3 28.30 2.26 -19.43
C PHE A 3 29.01 2.46 -20.77
N GLN A 4 29.86 3.48 -20.86
CA GLN A 4 30.77 3.69 -21.99
C GLN A 4 32.13 3.16 -21.56
N SER A 5 32.49 1.99 -22.08
CA SER A 5 33.86 1.50 -21.96
C SER A 5 34.70 2.18 -23.05
N ILE A 6 35.88 2.67 -22.65
CA ILE A 6 36.84 3.24 -23.59
C ILE A 6 37.80 2.11 -24.00
N VAL A 7 37.99 1.93 -25.30
CA VAL A 7 38.92 0.94 -25.85
C VAL A 7 39.99 1.66 -26.64
N HIS A 8 41.24 1.44 -26.26
CA HIS A 8 42.41 1.92 -27.00
C HIS A 8 42.81 0.88 -28.04
N LEU A 9 42.96 1.30 -29.28
CA LEU A 9 43.39 0.44 -30.38
C LEU A 9 44.91 0.30 -30.42
N SER A 10 45.39 -0.79 -31.02
CA SER A 10 46.81 -1.03 -31.28
C SER A 10 47.03 -1.39 -32.75
N LEU A 11 48.17 -0.96 -33.30
CA LEU A 11 48.64 -1.37 -34.63
C LEU A 11 49.53 -2.62 -34.57
N ASP A 12 50.13 -2.90 -33.41
CA ASP A 12 51.04 -4.04 -33.23
C ASP A 12 50.29 -5.35 -33.11
N SER A 13 49.10 -5.31 -32.51
CA SER A 13 48.27 -6.49 -32.29
C SER A 13 46.78 -6.15 -32.30
N PRO A 14 45.91 -7.06 -32.77
CA PRO A 14 44.47 -6.89 -32.65
C PRO A 14 44.02 -6.84 -31.20
N ILE A 15 43.11 -5.92 -30.89
CA ILE A 15 42.50 -5.81 -29.56
C ILE A 15 41.23 -6.66 -29.52
N GLN A 16 40.92 -7.22 -28.34
CA GLN A 16 39.68 -7.96 -28.10
C GLN A 16 38.88 -7.25 -27.01
N ALA A 17 37.58 -7.06 -27.23
CA ALA A 17 36.70 -6.47 -26.23
C ALA A 17 35.34 -7.17 -26.19
N ILE A 18 34.72 -7.14 -25.02
CA ILE A 18 33.34 -7.61 -24.81
C ILE A 18 32.41 -6.41 -24.94
N CYS A 19 31.34 -6.56 -25.71
CA CYS A 19 30.29 -5.56 -25.83
C CYS A 19 28.99 -6.15 -25.29
N VAL A 20 28.47 -5.56 -24.20
CA VAL A 20 27.15 -5.95 -23.72
C VAL A 20 26.08 -5.28 -24.59
N LEU A 21 25.11 -6.04 -25.07
CA LEU A 21 24.06 -5.49 -25.93
C LEU A 21 23.36 -4.30 -25.24
N GLY A 22 23.15 -3.21 -25.98
CA GLY A 22 22.56 -1.97 -25.46
C GLY A 22 23.53 -1.08 -24.67
N THR A 23 24.83 -1.42 -24.61
CA THR A 23 25.90 -0.48 -24.24
C THR A 23 26.65 -0.01 -25.48
N GLU A 24 27.47 1.04 -25.32
CA GLU A 24 28.30 1.59 -26.38
C GLU A 24 29.75 1.56 -25.93
N ILE A 25 30.65 1.18 -26.84
CA ILE A 25 32.10 1.26 -26.65
C ILE A 25 32.57 2.54 -27.34
N CYS A 26 33.34 3.36 -26.65
CA CYS A 26 34.04 4.49 -27.26
C CYS A 26 35.43 4.03 -27.70
N LEU A 27 35.73 4.17 -28.99
CA LEU A 27 37.08 3.93 -29.51
C LEU A 27 37.89 5.20 -29.35
N ASP A 28 38.95 5.11 -28.57
CA ASP A 28 39.87 6.22 -28.40
C ASP A 28 40.90 6.21 -29.52
N LEU A 29 40.74 7.14 -30.47
CA LEU A 29 41.66 7.37 -31.58
C LEU A 29 42.68 8.48 -31.29
N HIS A 30 42.56 9.18 -30.16
CA HIS A 30 43.36 10.37 -29.82
C HIS A 30 44.20 10.22 -28.54
N GLY A 31 43.95 9.20 -27.73
CA GLY A 31 44.66 8.92 -26.49
C GLY A 31 46.16 8.81 -26.68
N GLN A 32 46.93 9.12 -25.63
CA GLN A 32 48.37 8.96 -25.68
C GLN A 32 48.79 7.57 -25.14
N PRO A 33 49.61 6.79 -25.86
CA PRO A 33 50.13 7.07 -27.21
C PRO A 33 49.07 6.87 -28.31
N ARG A 34 49.05 7.79 -29.29
CA ARG A 34 48.08 7.79 -30.41
C ARG A 34 48.27 6.53 -31.24
N CYS A 35 47.19 5.76 -31.43
CA CYS A 35 47.22 4.55 -32.26
C CYS A 35 47.56 4.85 -33.72
N ALA A 36 47.04 5.96 -34.27
CA ALA A 36 47.30 6.36 -35.66
C ALA A 36 48.78 6.74 -35.89
N PRO A 37 49.40 6.34 -37.02
CA PRO A 37 50.73 6.78 -37.41
C PRO A 37 50.80 8.32 -37.53
N ARG A 38 51.98 8.90 -37.31
CA ARG A 38 52.15 10.36 -37.28
C ARG A 38 51.87 11.01 -38.63
N GLU A 39 52.08 10.26 -39.69
CA GLU A 39 51.93 10.67 -41.08
C GLU A 39 50.45 10.69 -41.51
N CYS A 40 49.55 10.04 -40.76
CA CYS A 40 48.14 9.90 -41.11
C CYS A 40 47.27 11.09 -40.63
N ASP A 41 46.41 11.59 -41.51
CA ASP A 41 45.52 12.73 -41.29
C ASP A 41 44.03 12.36 -41.26
N SER A 42 43.69 11.16 -41.71
CA SER A 42 42.31 10.71 -41.89
C SER A 42 42.16 9.20 -41.66
N PHE A 43 40.93 8.76 -41.42
CA PHE A 43 40.61 7.36 -41.21
C PHE A 43 39.26 6.95 -41.80
N THR A 44 39.09 5.65 -42.02
CA THR A 44 37.79 5.02 -42.26
C THR A 44 37.52 4.00 -41.17
N ILE A 45 36.25 3.81 -40.83
CA ILE A 45 35.80 2.76 -39.91
C ILE A 45 34.80 1.85 -40.61
N THR A 46 35.00 0.55 -40.49
CA THR A 46 34.07 -0.46 -41.01
C THR A 46 33.84 -1.55 -39.98
N GLY A 47 32.58 -1.87 -39.68
CA GLY A 47 32.18 -2.98 -38.82
C GLY A 47 31.69 -4.19 -39.62
N SER A 48 31.70 -5.37 -39.00
CA SER A 48 30.94 -6.54 -39.45
C SER A 48 29.42 -6.27 -39.41
N LEU A 49 28.63 -7.17 -40.04
CA LEU A 49 27.17 -7.03 -40.15
C LEU A 49 26.47 -6.86 -38.77
N GLY A 50 27.02 -7.46 -37.71
CA GLY A 50 26.51 -7.38 -36.34
C GLY A 50 26.92 -6.13 -35.55
N VAL A 51 27.65 -5.20 -36.17
CA VAL A 51 28.24 -4.04 -35.50
C VAL A 51 27.77 -2.74 -36.14
N LEU A 52 27.29 -1.81 -35.31
CA LEU A 52 26.96 -0.45 -35.71
C LEU A 52 28.05 0.49 -35.20
N THR A 53 28.57 1.32 -36.09
CA THR A 53 29.60 2.31 -35.81
C THR A 53 29.09 3.71 -36.11
N ASN A 54 29.15 4.61 -35.14
CA ASN A 54 28.74 6.00 -35.28
C ASN A 54 29.93 6.91 -34.96
N VAL A 55 30.17 7.90 -35.81
CA VAL A 55 31.17 8.95 -35.56
C VAL A 55 30.42 10.25 -35.27
N HIS A 56 30.64 10.83 -34.10
CA HIS A 56 30.09 12.11 -33.68
C HIS A 56 31.17 13.20 -33.66
N ASN A 57 30.75 14.46 -33.74
CA ASN A 57 31.62 15.64 -33.65
C ASN A 57 32.69 15.74 -34.75
N ALA A 58 32.44 15.10 -35.90
CA ALA A 58 33.32 15.09 -37.06
C ALA A 58 32.54 15.45 -38.33
N VAL A 59 33.18 16.13 -39.29
CA VAL A 59 32.61 16.37 -40.62
C VAL A 59 33.27 15.41 -41.61
N PRO A 60 32.50 14.64 -42.40
CA PRO A 60 33.05 13.74 -43.41
C PRO A 60 33.88 14.49 -44.44
N ILE A 61 34.99 13.89 -44.88
CA ILE A 61 35.77 14.38 -46.02
C ILE A 61 34.97 14.06 -47.29
N LYS A 62 34.62 15.08 -48.07
CA LYS A 62 33.83 14.90 -49.31
C LYS A 62 34.69 14.22 -50.39
N THR A 63 34.29 13.02 -50.79
CA THR A 63 34.81 12.31 -51.97
C THR A 63 33.82 12.42 -53.13
N THR A 64 34.33 12.53 -54.36
CA THR A 64 33.58 12.83 -55.59
C THR A 64 32.89 11.62 -56.26
N GLU A 65 32.90 10.44 -55.65
CA GLU A 65 32.34 9.20 -56.24
C GLU A 65 31.26 8.54 -55.37
N GLU A 66 30.19 8.07 -56.04
CA GLU A 66 28.96 7.51 -55.43
C GLU A 66 29.15 6.17 -54.69
N ALA A 67 30.35 5.59 -54.69
CA ALA A 67 30.67 4.32 -54.03
C ALA A 67 31.81 4.40 -52.99
N ALA A 68 32.31 5.60 -52.66
CA ALA A 68 33.46 5.77 -51.78
C ALA A 68 33.09 5.62 -50.28
N THR A 69 33.81 4.78 -49.55
CA THR A 69 33.74 4.65 -48.09
C THR A 69 34.00 6.01 -47.42
N THR A 70 33.10 6.44 -46.55
CA THR A 70 33.17 7.74 -45.86
C THR A 70 34.45 7.86 -45.03
N ARG A 71 35.31 8.85 -45.37
CA ARG A 71 36.53 9.18 -44.61
C ARG A 71 36.26 10.30 -43.60
N TRP A 72 36.90 10.19 -42.45
CA TRP A 72 36.81 11.15 -41.35
C TRP A 72 38.19 11.74 -41.05
N PRO A 73 38.32 13.04 -40.74
CA PRO A 73 39.60 13.61 -40.37
C PRO A 73 40.03 13.11 -38.97
N LEU A 74 41.33 13.03 -38.72
CA LEU A 74 41.89 12.78 -37.40
C LEU A 74 42.19 14.08 -36.63
N SER A 75 41.82 15.24 -37.18
CA SER A 75 42.03 16.55 -36.57
C SER A 75 40.76 17.02 -35.86
N GLY A 76 40.84 17.18 -34.53
CA GLY A 76 39.74 17.65 -33.68
C GLY A 76 39.18 16.57 -32.74
N PRO A 77 38.39 16.96 -31.72
CA PRO A 77 37.76 16.01 -30.80
C PRO A 77 36.62 15.26 -31.50
N MET A 78 36.65 13.93 -31.45
CA MET A 78 35.65 13.06 -32.07
C MET A 78 35.29 11.90 -31.15
N ASP A 79 34.04 11.47 -31.20
CA ASP A 79 33.58 10.28 -30.48
C ASP A 79 33.23 9.20 -31.49
N VAL A 80 33.97 8.09 -31.45
CA VAL A 80 33.72 6.93 -32.30
C VAL A 80 33.05 5.86 -31.44
N LEU A 81 31.74 5.72 -31.60
CA LEU A 81 30.91 4.80 -30.82
C LEU A 81 30.64 3.53 -31.59
N VAL A 82 30.82 2.40 -30.91
CA VAL A 82 30.61 1.07 -31.44
C VAL A 82 29.61 0.34 -30.57
N LYS A 83 28.60 -0.27 -31.19
CA LYS A 83 27.59 -1.08 -30.50
C LYS A 83 27.27 -2.34 -31.28
N MET A 84 26.94 -3.40 -30.55
CA MET A 84 26.50 -4.67 -31.14
C MET A 84 24.97 -4.76 -31.19
N VAL A 85 24.44 -5.33 -32.27
CA VAL A 85 22.99 -5.48 -32.47
C VAL A 85 22.44 -6.85 -32.04
N SER A 86 23.31 -7.86 -31.98
CA SER A 86 22.97 -9.24 -31.61
C SER A 86 24.11 -9.88 -30.79
N PRO A 87 23.82 -10.88 -29.94
CA PRO A 87 24.86 -11.67 -29.29
C PRO A 87 25.70 -12.41 -30.33
N SER A 88 27.00 -12.56 -30.11
CA SER A 88 27.88 -13.33 -31.00
C SER A 88 27.70 -14.83 -30.79
N THR A 89 27.93 -15.63 -31.84
CA THR A 89 27.85 -17.10 -31.76
C THR A 89 29.19 -17.72 -31.36
N ALA A 90 30.30 -17.10 -31.78
CA ALA A 90 31.66 -17.48 -31.43
C ALA A 90 32.41 -16.30 -30.78
N PRO A 91 33.46 -16.56 -29.97
CA PRO A 91 34.31 -15.49 -29.45
C PRO A 91 35.04 -14.78 -30.59
N SER A 92 35.14 -13.45 -30.50
CA SER A 92 35.88 -12.62 -31.46
C SER A 92 35.43 -12.78 -32.92
N GLU A 93 34.16 -13.12 -33.14
CA GLU A 93 33.56 -13.29 -34.48
C GLU A 93 33.37 -11.95 -35.19
N ASP A 94 32.89 -10.95 -34.45
CA ASP A 94 32.64 -9.61 -34.95
C ASP A 94 33.90 -8.76 -34.90
N LYS A 95 34.05 -7.84 -35.86
CA LYS A 95 35.23 -6.98 -35.92
C LYS A 95 34.92 -5.58 -36.39
N VAL A 96 35.72 -4.64 -35.90
CA VAL A 96 35.82 -3.27 -36.37
C VAL A 96 37.22 -3.06 -36.91
N LEU A 97 37.30 -2.54 -38.12
CA LEU A 97 38.54 -2.16 -38.79
C LEU A 97 38.60 -0.64 -38.83
N VAL A 98 39.68 -0.08 -38.29
CA VAL A 98 40.00 1.34 -38.41
C VAL A 98 41.22 1.44 -39.30
N SER A 99 41.03 1.96 -40.52
CA SER A 99 42.08 2.10 -41.51
C SER A 99 42.56 3.55 -41.54
N TYR A 100 43.87 3.78 -41.46
CA TYR A 100 44.48 5.11 -41.40
C TYR A 100 45.13 5.47 -42.74
N TYR A 101 44.98 6.73 -43.13
CA TYR A 101 45.43 7.24 -44.43
C TYR A 101 46.35 8.46 -44.26
N GLU A 102 47.39 8.49 -45.07
CA GLU A 102 48.19 9.69 -45.31
C GLU A 102 47.48 10.65 -46.28
N PRO A 103 47.86 11.95 -46.29
CA PRO A 103 47.35 12.91 -47.25
C PRO A 103 47.46 12.41 -48.69
N ASP A 104 46.39 12.60 -49.47
CA ASP A 104 46.31 12.29 -50.91
C ASP A 104 46.55 10.81 -51.31
N LYS A 105 46.53 9.87 -50.35
CA LYS A 105 46.60 8.43 -50.63
C LYS A 105 45.23 7.77 -50.56
N GLU A 106 44.97 6.85 -51.49
CA GLU A 106 43.74 6.05 -51.51
C GLU A 106 43.86 4.71 -50.79
N VAL A 107 45.08 4.22 -50.60
CA VAL A 107 45.37 2.95 -49.92
C VAL A 107 45.73 3.24 -48.46
N PRO A 108 45.14 2.53 -47.48
CA PRO A 108 45.46 2.74 -46.08
C PRO A 108 46.90 2.31 -45.77
N VAL A 109 47.59 3.11 -44.95
CA VAL A 109 48.99 2.86 -44.53
C VAL A 109 49.04 1.83 -43.41
N SER A 110 48.04 1.84 -42.54
CA SER A 110 47.92 0.87 -41.45
C SER A 110 46.45 0.62 -41.11
N ILE A 111 46.18 -0.52 -40.49
CA ILE A 111 44.82 -0.93 -40.09
C ILE A 111 44.88 -1.45 -38.66
N ALA A 112 44.14 -0.80 -37.76
CA ALA A 112 43.89 -1.33 -36.43
C ALA A 112 42.65 -2.23 -36.47
N VAL A 113 42.73 -3.36 -35.75
CA VAL A 113 41.65 -4.35 -35.69
C VAL A 113 41.16 -4.48 -34.25
N LEU A 114 39.86 -4.31 -34.07
CA LEU A 114 39.17 -4.64 -32.83
C LEU A 114 38.23 -5.81 -33.06
N TYR A 115 38.47 -6.92 -32.38
CA TYR A 115 37.54 -8.03 -32.30
C TYR A 115 36.55 -7.81 -31.15
N LEU A 116 35.28 -8.06 -31.43
CA LEU A 116 34.18 -7.90 -30.48
C LEU A 116 33.52 -9.25 -30.20
N THR A 117 33.16 -9.43 -28.94
CA THR A 117 32.27 -10.51 -28.52
C THR A 117 31.02 -9.92 -27.89
N GLY A 118 29.88 -10.11 -28.55
CA GLY A 118 28.58 -9.62 -28.13
C GLY A 118 27.96 -10.53 -27.09
N ILE A 119 27.62 -9.99 -25.93
CA ILE A 119 26.88 -10.71 -24.89
C ILE A 119 25.61 -9.96 -24.51
N GLU A 120 24.52 -10.68 -24.30
CA GLU A 120 23.28 -10.10 -23.78
C GLU A 120 23.13 -10.54 -22.33
N ILE A 121 22.99 -9.56 -21.44
CA ILE A 121 22.62 -9.78 -20.04
C ILE A 121 21.45 -8.86 -19.75
N SER A 122 20.32 -9.45 -19.37
CA SER A 122 19.11 -8.71 -19.02
C SER A 122 18.48 -9.29 -17.76
N LEU A 123 18.17 -8.41 -16.81
CA LEU A 123 17.30 -8.70 -15.68
C LEU A 123 15.93 -8.07 -15.95
N ASP A 124 14.89 -8.88 -16.09
CA ASP A 124 13.57 -8.46 -16.53
C ASP A 124 12.48 -8.75 -15.50
N VAL A 125 11.51 -7.83 -15.42
CA VAL A 125 10.39 -7.85 -14.46
C VAL A 125 9.13 -7.32 -15.15
N ASP A 126 7.95 -7.55 -14.58
CA ASP A 126 6.66 -7.06 -15.11
C ASP A 126 6.49 -5.53 -14.89
N ILE A 127 7.19 -4.73 -15.69
CA ILE A 127 7.16 -3.26 -15.60
C ILE A 127 5.83 -2.66 -16.09
N TYR A 128 5.13 -3.35 -16.99
CA TYR A 128 3.87 -2.89 -17.58
C TYR A 128 2.64 -3.37 -16.83
N ARG A 129 2.85 -4.15 -15.75
CA ARG A 129 1.80 -4.55 -14.81
C ARG A 129 0.74 -5.40 -15.50
N SER A 130 1.18 -6.29 -16.39
CA SER A 130 0.36 -7.21 -17.18
C SER A 130 0.09 -8.54 -16.47
N GLY A 131 0.83 -8.81 -15.38
CA GLY A 131 0.86 -10.10 -14.70
C GLY A 131 1.90 -11.08 -15.26
N GLN A 132 2.65 -10.70 -16.32
CA GLN A 132 3.68 -11.52 -16.94
C GLN A 132 4.97 -10.73 -17.17
N VAL A 133 6.11 -11.40 -17.10
CA VAL A 133 7.42 -10.80 -17.40
C VAL A 133 7.66 -10.86 -18.92
N GLU A 134 7.74 -9.70 -19.56
CA GLU A 134 8.14 -9.61 -20.95
C GLU A 134 9.65 -9.81 -21.11
N MET A 135 10.08 -10.50 -22.17
CA MET A 135 11.50 -10.86 -22.38
C MET A 135 12.40 -9.70 -22.81
N ARG A 136 11.81 -8.57 -23.22
CA ARG A 136 12.56 -7.37 -23.67
C ARG A 136 11.91 -6.13 -23.09
N SER A 137 12.13 -5.93 -21.80
CA SER A 137 11.67 -4.72 -21.12
C SER A 137 12.60 -3.53 -21.45
N ASP A 138 12.06 -2.31 -21.45
CA ASP A 138 12.86 -1.11 -21.67
C ASP A 138 13.93 -1.00 -20.55
N LYS A 139 15.21 -1.02 -20.98
CA LYS A 139 16.38 -1.07 -20.09
C LYS A 139 16.48 0.14 -19.15
N GLN A 140 15.90 1.27 -19.52
CA GLN A 140 15.90 2.47 -18.72
C GLN A 140 14.65 2.57 -17.87
N ALA A 141 13.50 2.13 -18.39
CA ALA A 141 12.23 2.13 -17.66
C ALA A 141 12.29 1.22 -16.42
N LYS A 142 12.85 0.01 -16.54
CA LYS A 142 12.90 -0.99 -15.45
C LYS A 142 13.72 -0.57 -14.23
N LYS A 143 14.58 0.44 -14.37
CA LYS A 143 15.41 1.01 -13.29
C LYS A 143 14.67 2.03 -12.43
N LYS A 144 13.40 2.32 -12.75
CA LYS A 144 12.61 3.36 -12.09
C LYS A 144 11.20 2.86 -11.83
N TRP A 145 10.56 3.52 -10.87
CA TRP A 145 9.17 3.32 -10.55
C TRP A 145 8.42 4.64 -10.78
N VAL A 146 7.29 4.60 -11.50
CA VAL A 146 6.51 5.79 -11.89
C VAL A 146 5.02 5.60 -11.58
N TRP A 147 4.41 6.58 -10.89
CA TRP A 147 2.98 6.65 -10.54
C TRP A 147 2.13 7.00 -11.76
N GLY A 148 0.82 6.75 -11.67
CA GLY A 148 -0.15 7.18 -12.68
C GLY A 148 -0.58 6.09 -13.66
N SER A 149 -1.62 6.41 -14.44
CA SER A 149 -2.22 5.53 -15.44
C SER A 149 -1.27 5.13 -16.57
N SER A 150 -0.35 6.04 -16.96
CA SER A 150 0.75 5.81 -17.88
C SER A 150 2.07 5.45 -17.18
N GLY A 151 2.03 5.25 -15.86
CA GLY A 151 3.19 4.88 -15.06
C GLY A 151 3.57 3.41 -15.22
N TRP A 152 4.83 3.09 -14.95
CA TRP A 152 5.41 1.75 -15.07
C TRP A 152 6.24 1.40 -13.83
N GLY A 153 6.70 0.16 -13.78
CA GLY A 153 7.50 -0.39 -12.70
C GLY A 153 6.81 -1.58 -12.05
N ALA A 154 7.62 -2.55 -11.64
CA ALA A 154 7.16 -3.80 -11.08
C ALA A 154 6.64 -3.63 -9.66
N ILE A 155 5.74 -4.54 -9.26
CA ILE A 155 5.07 -4.53 -7.97
C ILE A 155 5.40 -5.81 -7.22
N LEU A 156 5.67 -5.68 -5.94
CA LEU A 156 5.98 -6.77 -5.02
C LEU A 156 4.93 -6.85 -3.91
N LEU A 157 4.50 -8.06 -3.54
CA LEU A 157 3.57 -8.27 -2.43
C LEU A 157 4.30 -8.68 -1.16
N VAL A 158 3.78 -8.25 -0.02
CA VAL A 158 4.21 -8.75 1.30
C VAL A 158 3.57 -10.10 1.55
N ASN A 159 4.36 -11.10 1.95
CA ASN A 159 3.82 -12.43 2.27
C ASN A 159 3.30 -12.49 3.72
N CYS A 160 1.98 -12.30 3.88
CA CYS A 160 1.31 -12.28 5.19
C CYS A 160 0.53 -13.57 5.51
N ASN A 161 0.80 -14.70 4.83
CA ASN A 161 0.02 -15.93 5.01
C ASN A 161 0.37 -16.64 6.35
N PRO A 162 -0.58 -16.93 7.25
CA PRO A 162 -0.35 -17.62 8.53
C PRO A 162 0.39 -18.97 8.39
N ALA A 163 0.13 -19.72 7.31
CA ALA A 163 0.81 -20.99 7.04
C ALA A 163 2.33 -20.84 6.82
N SER A 164 2.78 -19.62 6.52
CA SER A 164 4.20 -19.30 6.32
C SER A 164 4.90 -18.82 7.60
N VAL A 165 4.16 -18.41 8.63
CA VAL A 165 4.71 -17.85 9.89
C VAL A 165 5.41 -18.94 10.72
N GLY A 166 4.92 -20.18 10.69
CA GLY A 166 5.57 -21.33 11.34
C GLY A 166 6.78 -21.92 10.59
N GLN A 167 7.07 -21.46 9.37
CA GLN A 167 8.23 -21.90 8.57
C GLN A 167 9.38 -20.87 8.58
N LEU A 168 9.32 -19.85 9.45
CA LEU A 168 10.35 -18.81 9.57
C LEU A 168 11.70 -19.27 10.15
N THR A 169 11.87 -20.56 10.46
CA THR A 169 13.15 -21.13 10.92
C THR A 169 14.07 -21.42 9.74
N ASP A 170 14.90 -20.44 9.40
CA ASP A 170 16.33 -20.56 9.06
C ASP A 170 16.77 -21.71 8.12
N LYS A 171 15.91 -22.08 7.16
CA LYS A 171 16.28 -23.03 6.10
C LYS A 171 16.47 -22.26 4.82
N LYS A 172 17.71 -22.30 4.30
CA LYS A 172 18.09 -21.89 2.93
C LYS A 172 17.24 -22.55 1.83
N LYS A 173 16.34 -23.47 2.18
CA LYS A 173 15.44 -24.19 1.28
C LYS A 173 14.02 -24.20 1.84
N THR A 174 13.03 -23.99 0.98
CA THR A 174 11.61 -24.02 1.33
C THR A 174 10.80 -24.78 0.27
N THR A 175 9.67 -25.35 0.66
CA THR A 175 8.77 -26.12 -0.23
C THR A 175 7.37 -25.49 -0.33
N LYS A 176 7.25 -24.18 -0.07
CA LYS A 176 5.97 -23.46 -0.09
C LYS A 176 5.24 -23.68 -1.43
N PRO A 177 3.99 -24.20 -1.44
CA PRO A 177 3.22 -24.41 -2.66
C PRO A 177 2.91 -23.09 -3.39
N ASP A 178 2.84 -21.98 -2.67
CA ASP A 178 2.43 -20.68 -3.19
C ASP A 178 3.56 -19.84 -3.81
N ILE A 179 4.82 -20.33 -3.84
CA ILE A 179 5.95 -19.53 -4.35
C ILE A 179 5.76 -19.14 -5.81
N LYS A 180 5.11 -19.99 -6.62
CA LYS A 180 4.83 -19.67 -8.02
C LYS A 180 3.84 -18.52 -8.20
N SER A 181 3.11 -18.14 -7.14
CA SER A 181 2.21 -16.97 -7.12
C SER A 181 2.91 -15.67 -6.74
N LEU A 182 4.21 -15.71 -6.41
CA LEU A 182 5.02 -14.53 -6.11
C LEU A 182 5.42 -13.77 -7.36
N SER A 183 5.93 -12.55 -7.16
CA SER A 183 6.42 -11.71 -8.24
C SER A 183 7.67 -12.32 -8.87
N GLN A 184 7.73 -12.31 -10.20
CA GLN A 184 8.80 -12.96 -10.94
C GLN A 184 9.87 -11.96 -11.39
N MET A 185 11.11 -12.42 -11.41
CA MET A 185 12.25 -11.72 -11.99
C MET A 185 13.06 -12.70 -12.82
N THR A 186 13.25 -12.41 -14.10
CA THR A 186 13.91 -13.32 -15.04
C THR A 186 15.27 -12.77 -15.44
N LEU A 187 16.31 -13.57 -15.22
CA LEU A 187 17.65 -13.32 -15.73
C LEU A 187 17.83 -14.09 -17.05
N SER A 188 18.17 -13.36 -18.11
CA SER A 188 18.52 -13.91 -19.42
C SER A 188 19.96 -13.55 -19.75
N VAL A 189 20.76 -14.55 -20.15
CA VAL A 189 22.15 -14.40 -20.56
C VAL A 189 22.39 -15.14 -21.86
N GLN A 190 22.89 -14.46 -22.88
CA GLN A 190 23.26 -15.03 -24.18
C GLN A 190 24.65 -14.58 -24.60
N GLY A 191 25.38 -15.46 -25.29
CA GLY A 191 26.74 -15.20 -25.77
C GLY A 191 27.57 -16.49 -25.80
N PRO A 192 28.82 -16.43 -26.29
CA PRO A 192 29.67 -17.60 -26.42
C PRO A 192 30.11 -18.16 -25.04
N SER A 193 29.90 -19.46 -24.81
CA SER A 193 30.17 -20.12 -23.53
C SER A 193 31.63 -19.95 -23.05
N CYS A 194 32.59 -20.05 -23.96
CA CYS A 194 34.02 -19.84 -23.66
C CYS A 194 34.35 -18.42 -23.14
N THR A 195 33.53 -17.42 -23.47
CA THR A 195 33.69 -16.05 -22.97
C THR A 195 32.98 -15.89 -21.63
N LEU A 196 31.75 -16.42 -21.52
CA LEU A 196 30.95 -16.35 -20.31
C LEU A 196 31.61 -17.08 -19.13
N LYS A 197 32.32 -18.20 -19.37
CA LYS A 197 33.06 -18.95 -18.34
C LYS A 197 34.20 -18.17 -17.68
N LYS A 198 34.69 -17.10 -18.30
CA LYS A 198 35.77 -16.26 -17.75
C LYS A 198 35.24 -15.21 -16.74
N HIS A 199 33.93 -15.05 -16.67
CA HIS A 199 33.30 -14.01 -15.87
C HIS A 199 32.39 -14.63 -14.82
N ARG A 200 32.23 -13.91 -13.72
CA ARG A 200 31.28 -14.24 -12.67
C ARG A 200 30.02 -13.39 -12.82
N LEU A 201 28.86 -14.03 -12.69
CA LEU A 201 27.58 -13.32 -12.57
C LEU A 201 27.15 -13.28 -11.11
N VAL A 202 26.88 -12.07 -10.64
CA VAL A 202 26.51 -11.81 -9.26
C VAL A 202 25.15 -11.13 -9.23
N LEU A 203 24.16 -11.80 -8.66
CA LEU A 203 22.87 -11.19 -8.32
C LEU A 203 23.00 -10.56 -6.93
N HIS A 204 22.59 -9.30 -6.77
CA HIS A 204 22.74 -8.59 -5.50
C HIS A 204 21.69 -7.50 -5.28
N THR A 205 21.57 -7.09 -4.02
CA THR A 205 20.79 -5.95 -3.53
C THR A 205 21.56 -5.29 -2.38
N SER A 206 21.12 -4.15 -1.86
CA SER A 206 21.77 -3.54 -0.70
C SER A 206 21.55 -4.38 0.57
N ARG A 207 22.39 -4.17 1.58
CA ARG A 207 22.23 -4.85 2.88
C ARG A 207 20.88 -4.50 3.49
N GLU A 208 20.51 -3.22 3.44
CA GLU A 208 19.25 -2.70 3.98
C GLU A 208 18.05 -3.31 3.26
N GLU A 209 18.06 -3.36 1.93
CA GLU A 209 16.97 -3.96 1.14
C GLU A 209 16.88 -5.48 1.33
N SER A 210 18.00 -6.17 1.58
CA SER A 210 18.01 -7.62 1.83
C SER A 210 17.24 -8.01 3.10
N GLU A 211 17.15 -7.12 4.09
CA GLU A 211 16.35 -7.34 5.30
C GLU A 211 14.84 -7.20 5.03
N LYS A 212 14.44 -6.65 3.88
CA LYS A 212 13.06 -6.27 3.56
C LYS A 212 12.38 -7.23 2.58
N ALA A 213 13.13 -8.12 1.94
CA ALA A 213 12.59 -9.03 0.94
C ALA A 213 13.43 -10.31 0.80
N ARG A 214 12.82 -11.36 0.24
CA ARG A 214 13.46 -12.64 -0.05
C ARG A 214 13.31 -12.98 -1.52
N VAL A 215 14.39 -13.52 -2.09
CA VAL A 215 14.45 -13.99 -3.48
C VAL A 215 14.74 -15.47 -3.48
N TYR A 216 13.89 -16.21 -4.17
CA TYR A 216 13.92 -17.66 -4.25
C TYR A 216 14.23 -18.14 -5.66
N TRP A 217 14.97 -19.25 -5.77
CA TRP A 217 15.28 -19.92 -7.02
C TRP A 217 14.89 -21.41 -6.96
N PRO A 218 14.12 -21.95 -7.93
CA PRO A 218 13.73 -23.37 -7.93
C PRO A 218 14.93 -24.30 -8.21
N GLN A 219 15.06 -25.39 -7.43
CA GLN A 219 15.98 -26.48 -7.74
C GLN A 219 15.31 -27.51 -8.68
N ASN A 220 16.04 -27.98 -9.70
CA ASN A 220 15.57 -28.88 -10.77
C ASN A 220 14.57 -29.95 -10.29
N SER A 221 13.45 -30.08 -11.03
CA SER A 221 12.35 -31.07 -10.88
C SER A 221 11.67 -31.23 -9.51
N SER A 222 12.08 -30.48 -8.48
CA SER A 222 11.52 -30.56 -7.13
C SER A 222 10.66 -29.34 -6.80
N SER A 223 9.71 -29.50 -5.87
CA SER A 223 8.97 -28.37 -5.26
C SER A 223 9.84 -27.56 -4.28
N ILE A 224 11.18 -27.66 -4.36
CA ILE A 224 12.14 -27.04 -3.44
C ILE A 224 12.70 -25.77 -4.06
N PHE A 225 12.65 -24.69 -3.29
CA PHE A 225 13.16 -23.38 -3.64
C PHE A 225 14.29 -22.98 -2.69
N GLU A 226 15.40 -22.54 -3.25
CA GLU A 226 16.58 -22.05 -2.53
C GLU A 226 16.48 -20.54 -2.31
N LEU A 227 16.79 -20.07 -1.11
CA LEU A 227 16.92 -18.65 -0.81
C LEU A 227 18.25 -18.14 -1.37
N VAL A 228 18.18 -17.27 -2.38
CA VAL A 228 19.37 -16.69 -3.03
C VAL A 228 19.69 -15.29 -2.52
N LEU A 229 18.68 -14.48 -2.19
CA LEU A 229 18.85 -13.20 -1.49
C LEU A 229 17.83 -13.09 -0.36
N GLY A 230 18.20 -12.44 0.74
CA GLY A 230 17.34 -12.17 1.89
C GLY A 230 18.14 -11.74 3.12
N PRO A 231 17.53 -11.74 4.32
CA PRO A 231 18.19 -11.36 5.56
C PRO A 231 19.52 -12.12 5.75
N GLY A 232 20.60 -11.39 6.00
CA GLY A 232 21.95 -11.97 6.11
C GLY A 232 22.60 -12.45 4.79
N GLN A 233 21.92 -12.39 3.64
CA GLN A 233 22.45 -12.78 2.32
C GLN A 233 22.02 -11.77 1.23
N HIS A 234 22.86 -10.77 0.97
CA HIS A 234 22.60 -9.67 0.02
C HIS A 234 23.27 -9.87 -1.34
N THR A 235 24.06 -10.92 -1.52
CA THR A 235 24.70 -11.30 -2.78
C THR A 235 24.56 -12.80 -3.05
N TYR A 236 24.49 -13.16 -4.34
CA TYR A 236 24.45 -14.54 -4.82
C TYR A 236 25.26 -14.68 -6.10
N THR A 237 26.31 -15.50 -6.04
CA THR A 237 27.12 -15.87 -7.20
C THR A 237 26.44 -17.01 -7.95
N LEU A 238 26.14 -16.81 -9.24
CA LEU A 238 25.67 -17.87 -10.09
C LEU A 238 26.81 -18.84 -10.44
N ALA A 239 26.47 -20.13 -10.58
CA ALA A 239 27.40 -21.13 -11.10
C ALA A 239 27.94 -20.71 -12.48
N PRO A 240 29.18 -21.11 -12.84
CA PRO A 240 29.77 -20.80 -14.13
C PRO A 240 28.83 -21.17 -15.28
N LEU A 241 28.69 -20.24 -16.23
CA LEU A 241 27.77 -20.38 -17.35
C LEU A 241 28.34 -21.38 -18.37
N GLU A 242 27.69 -22.53 -18.53
CA GLU A 242 28.08 -23.51 -19.56
C GLU A 242 27.43 -23.21 -20.92
N ASP A 243 26.22 -22.67 -20.92
CA ASP A 243 25.42 -22.32 -22.11
C ASP A 243 24.59 -21.04 -21.87
N HIS A 244 23.73 -20.69 -22.83
CA HIS A 244 22.70 -19.65 -22.66
C HIS A 244 21.88 -19.91 -21.39
N LEU A 245 21.72 -18.87 -20.58
CA LEU A 245 21.04 -18.98 -19.30
C LEU A 245 19.71 -18.24 -19.35
N LYS A 246 18.66 -18.93 -18.92
CA LYS A 246 17.40 -18.30 -18.55
C LYS A 246 16.96 -18.83 -17.18
N LYS A 247 16.98 -17.98 -16.17
CA LYS A 247 16.55 -18.31 -14.80
C LYS A 247 15.42 -17.39 -14.37
N THR A 248 14.37 -17.95 -13.77
CA THR A 248 13.31 -17.19 -13.12
C THR A 248 13.43 -17.31 -11.62
N PHE A 249 13.48 -16.15 -10.97
CA PHE A 249 13.47 -15.97 -9.53
C PHE A 249 12.07 -15.53 -9.07
N TYR A 250 11.73 -15.87 -7.83
CA TYR A 250 10.46 -15.55 -7.20
C TYR A 250 10.71 -14.69 -5.96
N ILE A 251 10.03 -13.56 -5.85
CA ILE A 251 10.35 -12.53 -4.87
C ILE A 251 9.14 -12.28 -3.96
N GLU A 252 9.38 -12.19 -2.65
CA GLU A 252 8.41 -11.73 -1.66
C GLU A 252 8.97 -10.58 -0.83
N ALA A 253 8.15 -9.58 -0.52
CA ALA A 253 8.49 -8.60 0.51
C ALA A 253 8.17 -9.19 1.89
N MET A 254 8.93 -8.76 2.90
CA MET A 254 8.77 -9.18 4.29
C MET A 254 8.04 -8.13 5.13
N GLU A 255 8.05 -6.87 4.71
CA GLU A 255 7.36 -5.78 5.40
C GLU A 255 6.73 -4.79 4.43
N PHE A 256 5.72 -4.08 4.90
CA PHE A 256 5.07 -2.98 4.19
C PHE A 256 5.92 -1.70 4.24
N PRO A 257 5.63 -0.72 3.38
CA PRO A 257 6.18 0.62 3.52
C PRO A 257 5.99 1.16 4.94
N SER A 258 7.00 1.84 5.48
CA SER A 258 7.03 2.42 6.81
C SER A 258 7.78 3.76 6.78
N ALA A 259 7.89 4.46 7.92
CA ALA A 259 8.65 5.72 7.99
C ALA A 259 10.11 5.56 7.49
N ASP A 260 10.73 4.40 7.76
CA ASP A 260 12.11 4.12 7.40
C ASP A 260 12.24 3.35 6.07
N PHE A 261 11.13 2.99 5.43
CA PHE A 261 11.11 2.20 4.21
C PHE A 261 10.08 2.72 3.20
N SER A 262 10.59 3.32 2.11
CA SER A 262 9.78 3.91 1.03
C SER A 262 8.92 2.91 0.23
N GLY A 263 9.15 1.61 0.44
CA GLY A 263 8.58 0.53 -0.36
C GLY A 263 9.37 0.22 -1.64
N LEU A 264 10.46 0.92 -1.95
CA LEU A 264 11.27 0.62 -3.15
C LEU A 264 12.39 -0.36 -2.84
N ILE A 265 12.57 -1.36 -3.69
CA ILE A 265 13.65 -2.36 -3.60
C ILE A 265 14.30 -2.53 -4.97
N SER A 266 15.63 -2.44 -5.01
CA SER A 266 16.44 -2.58 -6.21
C SER A 266 17.19 -3.91 -6.22
N TYR A 267 17.09 -4.64 -7.33
CA TYR A 267 17.90 -5.83 -7.58
C TYR A 267 18.80 -5.59 -8.78
N SER A 268 20.04 -6.02 -8.68
CA SER A 268 21.03 -5.88 -9.75
C SER A 268 21.69 -7.19 -10.08
N VAL A 269 22.00 -7.37 -11.37
CA VAL A 269 22.94 -8.40 -11.82
C VAL A 269 24.20 -7.72 -12.33
N SER A 270 25.35 -8.15 -11.83
CA SER A 270 26.67 -7.66 -12.22
C SER A 270 27.47 -8.75 -12.92
N LEU A 271 28.05 -8.41 -14.06
CA LEU A 271 29.10 -9.20 -14.71
C LEU A 271 30.45 -8.70 -14.19
N VAL A 272 31.20 -9.59 -13.59
CA VAL A 272 32.47 -9.30 -12.94
C VAL A 272 33.57 -10.11 -13.61
N ASP A 273 34.67 -9.45 -13.95
CA ASP A 273 35.89 -10.07 -14.46
C ASP A 273 36.82 -10.39 -13.30
N GLU A 274 37.33 -11.62 -13.28
CA GLU A 274 38.21 -12.14 -12.22
C GLU A 274 39.62 -12.33 -12.79
N SER A 275 40.57 -11.62 -12.20
CA SER A 275 41.99 -11.83 -12.50
C SER A 275 42.46 -13.18 -11.97
N GLN A 276 43.34 -13.85 -12.71
CA GLN A 276 44.06 -15.04 -12.24
C GLN A 276 45.08 -14.70 -11.15
N ASP A 277 45.51 -13.44 -11.07
CA ASP A 277 46.38 -12.93 -10.01
C ASP A 277 45.52 -12.44 -8.82
N PRO A 278 45.62 -13.09 -7.64
CA PRO A 278 44.84 -12.71 -6.46
C PRO A 278 45.18 -11.32 -5.90
N LEU A 279 46.27 -10.69 -6.33
CA LEU A 279 46.60 -9.31 -5.96
C LEU A 279 45.81 -8.26 -6.75
N ILE A 280 45.20 -8.66 -7.88
CA ILE A 280 44.42 -7.77 -8.73
C ILE A 280 42.94 -7.89 -8.32
N PRO A 281 42.28 -6.78 -7.92
CA PRO A 281 40.89 -6.82 -7.54
C PRO A 281 39.99 -7.14 -8.74
N GLU A 282 38.82 -7.69 -8.45
CA GLU A 282 37.80 -7.96 -9.46
C GLU A 282 37.30 -6.65 -10.12
N ALA A 283 36.99 -6.72 -11.42
CA ALA A 283 36.55 -5.57 -12.20
C ALA A 283 35.09 -5.71 -12.63
N LEU A 284 34.28 -4.67 -12.40
CA LEU A 284 32.89 -4.64 -12.86
C LEU A 284 32.84 -4.34 -14.37
N VAL A 285 32.37 -5.30 -15.16
CA VAL A 285 32.22 -5.16 -16.61
C VAL A 285 30.86 -4.56 -16.97
N TYR A 286 29.81 -5.03 -16.32
CA TYR A 286 28.44 -4.59 -16.63
C TYR A 286 27.52 -4.74 -15.42
N LYS A 287 26.51 -3.87 -15.33
CA LYS A 287 25.45 -3.94 -14.33
C LYS A 287 24.10 -3.62 -14.95
N ASP A 288 23.13 -4.49 -14.69
CA ASP A 288 21.72 -4.23 -14.98
C ASP A 288 20.91 -4.24 -13.68
N THR A 289 19.86 -3.40 -13.62
CA THR A 289 19.11 -3.15 -12.38
C THR A 289 17.62 -3.07 -12.67
N VAL A 290 16.83 -3.66 -11.78
CA VAL A 290 15.36 -3.56 -11.77
C VAL A 290 14.89 -3.03 -10.42
N VAL A 291 13.78 -2.28 -10.42
CA VAL A 291 13.17 -1.72 -9.22
C VAL A 291 11.74 -2.24 -9.04
N PHE A 292 11.44 -2.72 -7.83
CA PHE A 292 10.10 -3.07 -7.39
C PHE A 292 9.57 -2.02 -6.41
N ARG A 293 8.24 -1.82 -6.43
CA ARG A 293 7.53 -1.19 -5.31
C ARG A 293 6.72 -2.24 -4.55
N VAL A 294 6.92 -2.31 -3.25
CA VAL A 294 6.07 -3.06 -2.33
C VAL A 294 4.67 -2.43 -2.32
N ALA A 295 3.66 -3.27 -2.58
CA ALA A 295 2.27 -2.86 -2.59
C ALA A 295 1.82 -2.42 -1.18
N PRO A 296 1.11 -1.30 -1.05
CA PRO A 296 0.63 -0.81 0.25
C PRO A 296 -0.50 -1.69 0.81
N CYS A 297 -0.82 -1.51 2.10
CA CYS A 297 -2.09 -1.94 2.68
C CYS A 297 -3.16 -0.87 2.44
N ILE A 298 -4.32 -1.30 1.91
CA ILE A 298 -5.42 -0.42 1.50
C ILE A 298 -6.68 -0.82 2.25
N PHE A 299 -7.26 0.12 2.98
CA PHE A 299 -8.46 -0.08 3.79
C PHE A 299 -9.73 0.20 2.98
N THR A 300 -10.85 -0.40 3.35
CA THR A 300 -12.11 -0.26 2.61
C THR A 300 -13.14 0.57 3.39
N PRO A 301 -13.76 1.60 2.78
CA PRO A 301 -14.83 2.38 3.42
C PRO A 301 -16.13 1.59 3.53
N SER A 302 -17.05 2.04 4.40
CA SER A 302 -18.38 1.44 4.58
C SER A 302 -19.25 1.42 3.31
N THR A 303 -18.90 2.24 2.32
CA THR A 303 -19.58 2.29 1.01
C THR A 303 -19.19 1.18 0.05
N GLN A 304 -18.11 0.43 0.32
CA GLN A 304 -17.77 -0.76 -0.47
C GLN A 304 -18.75 -1.90 -0.18
N MET A 305 -19.03 -2.70 -1.22
CA MET A 305 -19.95 -3.83 -1.12
C MET A 305 -19.49 -4.81 -0.02
N PRO A 306 -20.38 -5.18 0.93
CA PRO A 306 -20.05 -6.17 1.96
C PRO A 306 -19.87 -7.55 1.33
N LEU A 307 -18.88 -8.30 1.80
CA LEU A 307 -18.64 -9.70 1.41
C LEU A 307 -18.99 -10.65 2.55
N GLU A 308 -18.46 -10.36 3.73
CA GLU A 308 -18.51 -11.25 4.88
C GLU A 308 -18.60 -10.44 6.17
N VAL A 309 -19.49 -10.85 7.06
CA VAL A 309 -19.72 -10.23 8.36
C VAL A 309 -19.20 -11.17 9.44
N TYR A 310 -18.36 -10.65 10.31
CA TYR A 310 -17.80 -11.35 11.46
C TYR A 310 -18.53 -10.91 12.71
N ILE A 311 -19.05 -11.88 13.47
CA ILE A 311 -19.78 -11.64 14.72
C ILE A 311 -19.40 -12.67 15.78
N CYS A 312 -19.43 -12.24 17.05
CA CYS A 312 -19.29 -13.14 18.18
C CYS A 312 -20.65 -13.72 18.60
N ARG A 313 -20.71 -15.03 18.87
CA ARG A 313 -21.97 -15.76 19.12
C ARG A 313 -22.11 -16.18 20.58
N GLU A 314 -22.23 -15.22 21.47
CA GLU A 314 -22.53 -15.47 22.88
C GLU A 314 -24.01 -15.36 23.22
N LEU A 315 -24.41 -16.00 24.35
CA LEU A 315 -25.79 -16.05 24.82
C LEU A 315 -26.37 -14.65 25.11
N GLN A 316 -25.55 -13.73 25.63
CA GLN A 316 -25.94 -12.34 25.90
C GLN A 316 -26.19 -11.55 24.61
N LEU A 317 -25.57 -11.93 23.49
CA LEU A 317 -25.67 -11.24 22.19
C LEU A 317 -26.73 -11.85 21.26
N ARG A 318 -27.52 -12.84 21.71
CA ARG A 318 -28.37 -13.65 20.81
C ARG A 318 -29.39 -12.81 20.01
N GLY A 319 -29.96 -11.77 20.61
CA GLY A 319 -30.88 -10.84 19.92
C GLY A 319 -30.19 -10.02 18.83
N PHE A 320 -29.02 -9.46 19.15
CA PHE A 320 -28.16 -8.76 18.20
C PHE A 320 -27.74 -9.68 17.05
N VAL A 321 -27.20 -10.86 17.38
CA VAL A 321 -26.74 -11.88 16.41
C VAL A 321 -27.85 -12.26 15.44
N ASN A 322 -29.07 -12.53 15.93
CA ASN A 322 -30.20 -12.86 15.07
C ASN A 322 -30.51 -11.73 14.06
N THR A 323 -30.51 -10.49 14.54
CA THR A 323 -30.79 -9.32 13.69
C THR A 323 -29.70 -9.10 12.64
N VAL A 324 -28.42 -9.25 13.01
CA VAL A 324 -27.29 -9.17 12.08
C VAL A 324 -27.33 -10.30 11.05
N MET A 325 -27.69 -11.52 11.47
CA MET A 325 -27.89 -12.65 10.56
C MET A 325 -28.99 -12.38 9.54
N GLU A 326 -30.10 -11.76 9.95
CA GLU A 326 -31.17 -11.35 9.04
C GLU A 326 -30.73 -10.25 8.07
N LEU A 327 -30.01 -9.24 8.54
CA LEU A 327 -29.43 -8.20 7.71
C LEU A 327 -28.44 -8.77 6.68
N SER A 328 -27.62 -9.74 7.10
CA SER A 328 -26.68 -10.43 6.22
C SER A 328 -27.40 -11.22 5.12
N LYS A 329 -28.48 -11.92 5.46
CA LYS A 329 -29.35 -12.61 4.47
C LYS A 329 -29.95 -11.62 3.46
N LYS A 330 -30.45 -10.47 3.93
CA LYS A 330 -31.00 -9.41 3.06
C LYS A 330 -29.96 -8.78 2.14
N SER A 331 -28.68 -8.86 2.50
CA SER A 331 -27.57 -8.25 1.76
C SER A 331 -26.74 -9.26 0.94
N ASN A 332 -27.13 -10.55 0.98
CA ASN A 332 -26.37 -11.66 0.38
C ASN A 332 -24.90 -11.74 0.84
N SER A 333 -24.65 -11.36 2.10
CA SER A 333 -23.32 -11.43 2.71
C SER A 333 -23.15 -12.73 3.49
N GLN A 334 -21.95 -13.29 3.46
CA GLN A 334 -21.61 -14.46 4.29
C GLN A 334 -21.48 -14.05 5.76
N VAL A 335 -21.74 -14.97 6.69
CA VAL A 335 -21.52 -14.72 8.12
C VAL A 335 -20.49 -15.71 8.66
N ALA A 336 -19.40 -15.19 9.21
CA ALA A 336 -18.41 -15.94 9.95
C ALA A 336 -18.62 -15.76 11.45
N SER A 337 -18.56 -16.88 12.17
CA SER A 337 -18.65 -16.88 13.64
C SER A 337 -17.24 -16.79 14.21
N VAL A 338 -17.07 -15.86 15.13
CA VAL A 338 -15.81 -15.65 15.83
C VAL A 338 -15.88 -16.27 17.22
N TYR A 339 -14.85 -17.05 17.58
CA TYR A 339 -14.72 -17.59 18.94
C TYR A 339 -14.49 -16.45 19.93
N GLU A 340 -15.27 -16.41 21.01
CA GLU A 340 -15.10 -15.42 22.06
C GLU A 340 -13.85 -15.72 22.89
N ASP A 341 -13.06 -14.68 23.21
CA ASP A 341 -12.15 -14.72 24.36
C ASP A 341 -12.99 -14.35 25.60
N PRO A 342 -13.21 -15.28 26.55
CA PRO A 342 -14.03 -15.04 27.74
C PRO A 342 -13.55 -13.87 28.60
N ASN A 343 -12.28 -13.46 28.45
CA ASN A 343 -11.71 -12.34 29.20
C ASN A 343 -11.98 -10.98 28.53
N ARG A 344 -12.44 -10.95 27.28
CA ARG A 344 -12.57 -9.72 26.47
C ARG A 344 -14.01 -9.31 26.15
N LEU A 345 -14.99 -10.18 26.40
CA LEU A 345 -16.42 -9.89 26.28
C LEU A 345 -16.76 -9.20 24.94
N GLY A 346 -16.37 -9.76 23.79
CA GLY A 346 -16.74 -9.26 22.44
C GLY A 346 -16.18 -7.90 21.98
N ARG A 347 -15.60 -7.07 22.87
CA ARG A 347 -15.08 -5.71 22.58
C ARG A 347 -14.07 -5.67 21.43
N TRP A 348 -13.25 -6.69 21.36
CA TRP A 348 -12.05 -6.73 20.52
C TRP A 348 -12.34 -6.77 19.00
N LEU A 349 -13.52 -7.23 18.56
CA LEU A 349 -13.72 -7.53 17.14
C LEU A 349 -13.73 -6.29 16.22
N GLN A 350 -14.27 -5.17 16.70
CA GLN A 350 -14.26 -3.88 15.99
C GLN A 350 -13.09 -2.99 16.40
N ASP A 351 -12.66 -3.09 17.67
CA ASP A 351 -11.61 -2.23 18.21
C ASP A 351 -10.20 -2.72 17.89
N GLU A 352 -9.99 -4.02 17.66
CA GLU A 352 -8.64 -4.55 17.49
C GLU A 352 -8.29 -4.78 16.03
N MET A 353 -9.27 -4.97 15.13
CA MET A 353 -9.03 -5.46 13.76
C MET A 353 -9.62 -4.62 12.64
N ALA A 354 -8.81 -4.28 11.64
CA ALA A 354 -9.22 -3.62 10.41
C ALA A 354 -8.97 -4.51 9.19
N PHE A 355 -10.03 -4.75 8.42
CA PHE A 355 -9.87 -5.38 7.10
C PHE A 355 -9.20 -4.41 6.12
N CYS A 356 -8.11 -4.86 5.52
CA CYS A 356 -7.44 -4.18 4.41
C CYS A 356 -7.14 -5.19 3.30
N TYR A 357 -6.52 -4.75 2.22
CA TYR A 357 -5.99 -5.63 1.20
C TYR A 357 -4.71 -5.06 0.61
N THR A 358 -3.91 -5.94 0.03
CA THR A 358 -2.78 -5.57 -0.82
C THR A 358 -2.95 -6.19 -2.20
N GLN A 359 -2.46 -5.53 -3.24
CA GLN A 359 -2.75 -5.91 -4.61
C GLN A 359 -1.55 -5.73 -5.52
N ALA A 360 -1.30 -6.74 -6.34
CA ALA A 360 -0.44 -6.70 -7.50
C ALA A 360 -1.25 -7.11 -8.76
N PRO A 361 -0.71 -6.96 -9.97
CA PRO A 361 -1.43 -7.29 -11.20
C PRO A 361 -1.89 -8.75 -11.27
N HIS A 362 -1.10 -9.66 -10.70
CA HIS A 362 -1.35 -11.10 -10.74
C HIS A 362 -2.11 -11.64 -9.52
N LYS A 363 -2.27 -10.86 -8.44
CA LYS A 363 -2.86 -11.35 -7.17
C LYS A 363 -3.39 -10.21 -6.30
N THR A 364 -4.52 -10.43 -5.65
CA THR A 364 -5.04 -9.59 -4.56
C THR A 364 -5.11 -10.44 -3.31
N ILE A 365 -4.58 -9.92 -2.19
CA ILE A 365 -4.54 -10.64 -0.90
C ILE A 365 -5.38 -9.82 0.09
N PRO A 366 -6.50 -10.36 0.61
CA PRO A 366 -7.20 -9.76 1.74
C PRO A 366 -6.37 -9.90 3.00
N LEU A 367 -6.40 -8.88 3.85
CA LEU A 367 -5.57 -8.79 5.04
C LEU A 367 -6.41 -8.33 6.23
N VAL A 368 -5.97 -8.71 7.42
CA VAL A 368 -6.42 -8.10 8.68
C VAL A 368 -5.22 -7.43 9.33
N LEU A 369 -5.34 -6.14 9.57
CA LEU A 369 -4.44 -5.41 10.46
C LEU A 369 -4.97 -5.54 11.88
N ASP A 370 -4.12 -6.00 12.79
CA ASP A 370 -4.39 -6.00 14.23
C ASP A 370 -3.60 -4.91 14.93
N THR A 371 -4.32 -4.19 15.79
CA THR A 371 -3.77 -3.17 16.66
C THR A 371 -3.37 -3.80 18.00
N PRO A 372 -2.24 -3.39 18.59
CA PRO A 372 -1.44 -4.31 19.38
C PRO A 372 -1.95 -4.38 20.81
N ARG A 373 -2.86 -5.32 21.04
CA ARG A 373 -2.94 -5.98 22.34
C ARG A 373 -2.17 -7.30 22.37
N VAL A 374 -1.84 -7.82 21.19
CA VAL A 374 -1.20 -9.12 21.01
C VAL A 374 0.16 -8.95 20.33
N THR A 375 1.20 -9.58 20.91
CA THR A 375 2.57 -9.54 20.35
C THR A 375 2.88 -10.75 19.45
N LYS A 376 2.05 -11.79 19.50
CA LYS A 376 2.24 -13.03 18.75
C LYS A 376 0.94 -13.46 18.09
N ILE A 377 1.03 -13.93 16.85
CA ILE A 377 -0.13 -14.48 16.12
C ILE A 377 -0.83 -15.62 16.88
N GLU A 378 -0.11 -16.30 17.77
CA GLU A 378 -0.67 -17.40 18.58
C GLU A 378 -1.79 -16.93 19.50
N ASP A 379 -1.74 -15.69 19.98
CA ASP A 379 -2.69 -15.15 20.94
C ASP A 379 -3.86 -14.41 20.25
N LEU A 380 -3.97 -14.50 18.92
CA LEU A 380 -5.07 -13.93 18.14
C LEU A 380 -6.25 -14.92 18.05
N PRO A 381 -7.39 -14.68 18.73
CA PRO A 381 -8.54 -15.60 18.68
C PRO A 381 -9.14 -15.71 17.27
N MET A 382 -9.10 -14.62 16.50
CA MET A 382 -9.73 -14.54 15.17
C MET A 382 -9.02 -15.36 14.10
N LYS A 383 -7.75 -15.74 14.26
CA LYS A 383 -7.01 -16.52 13.25
C LYS A 383 -7.70 -17.85 12.92
N TYR A 384 -8.48 -18.40 13.84
CA TYR A 384 -9.23 -19.64 13.66
C TYR A 384 -10.55 -19.45 12.89
N SER A 385 -11.02 -18.20 12.78
CA SER A 385 -12.25 -17.82 12.08
C SER A 385 -11.99 -17.17 10.72
N LEU A 386 -10.74 -16.79 10.43
CA LEU A 386 -10.35 -16.26 9.13
C LEU A 386 -10.26 -17.38 8.09
N SER A 387 -10.71 -17.07 6.87
CA SER A 387 -10.49 -17.95 5.72
C SER A 387 -8.99 -18.08 5.43
N SER A 388 -8.55 -19.22 4.91
CA SER A 388 -7.12 -19.53 4.68
C SER A 388 -6.41 -18.61 3.68
N ASP A 389 -7.18 -17.84 2.90
CA ASP A 389 -6.72 -16.85 1.93
C ASP A 389 -6.51 -15.44 2.52
N VAL A 390 -6.95 -15.22 3.77
CA VAL A 390 -6.78 -13.93 4.47
C VAL A 390 -5.44 -13.91 5.20
N GLY A 391 -4.56 -13.02 4.78
CA GLY A 391 -3.31 -12.75 5.48
C GLY A 391 -3.53 -11.87 6.72
N TYR A 392 -2.51 -11.76 7.56
CA TYR A 392 -2.60 -11.01 8.80
C TYR A 392 -1.34 -10.21 9.10
N ILE A 393 -1.51 -9.04 9.70
CA ILE A 393 -0.46 -8.07 10.01
C ILE A 393 -0.61 -7.65 11.48
N ILE A 394 0.45 -7.81 12.26
CA ILE A 394 0.54 -7.24 13.62
C ILE A 394 1.36 -5.97 13.52
N GLN A 395 0.78 -4.82 13.86
CA GLN A 395 1.56 -3.60 14.04
C GLN A 395 1.89 -3.43 15.52
N GLY A 396 3.12 -3.81 15.90
CA GLY A 396 3.60 -3.63 17.27
C GLY A 396 3.73 -2.16 17.66
N ILE A 397 3.21 -1.78 18.83
CA ILE A 397 3.39 -0.45 19.41
C ILE A 397 4.53 -0.50 20.42
N LYS A 398 5.41 0.51 20.39
CA LYS A 398 6.51 0.68 21.35
C LYS A 398 6.06 1.34 22.66
N ASP A 399 4.92 2.02 22.64
CA ASP A 399 4.37 2.79 23.76
C ASP A 399 2.97 2.30 24.16
N TYR A 400 2.88 1.49 25.23
CA TYR A 400 1.63 0.90 25.70
C TYR A 400 0.67 1.91 26.39
N ARG A 401 0.96 3.21 26.33
CA ARG A 401 0.27 4.24 27.14
C ARG A 401 -1.15 4.60 26.68
N VAL A 402 -1.55 4.38 25.42
CA VAL A 402 -2.84 4.90 24.89
C VAL A 402 -3.66 3.87 24.12
N ALA A 403 -3.98 2.74 24.76
CA ALA A 403 -4.72 1.63 24.15
C ALA A 403 -6.10 2.01 23.53
N SER A 404 -6.74 3.11 23.96
CA SER A 404 -8.05 3.53 23.42
C SER A 404 -7.93 4.20 22.05
N MET A 405 -6.96 5.11 21.86
CA MET A 405 -6.80 5.85 20.59
C MET A 405 -6.18 5.01 19.47
N ASP A 406 -5.46 3.96 19.85
CA ASP A 406 -4.88 2.98 18.93
C ASP A 406 -5.87 1.90 18.47
N SER A 407 -7.12 1.94 18.94
CA SER A 407 -8.17 1.02 18.50
C SER A 407 -8.67 1.39 17.10
N ILE A 408 -9.07 0.38 16.32
CA ILE A 408 -9.59 0.50 14.96
C ILE A 408 -10.91 1.28 14.87
N GLY A 409 -11.71 1.36 15.94
CA GLY A 409 -12.86 2.29 15.99
C GLY A 409 -12.44 3.76 15.75
N ASN A 410 -11.17 4.09 16.01
CA ASN A 410 -10.54 5.38 15.72
C ASN A 410 -9.90 5.46 14.31
N LEU A 411 -10.13 4.48 13.43
CA LEU A 411 -9.63 4.41 12.06
C LEU A 411 -10.79 4.14 11.08
N MET A 412 -11.11 5.09 10.22
CA MET A 412 -12.11 4.95 9.16
C MET A 412 -11.50 5.33 7.81
N VAL A 413 -12.13 4.93 6.71
CA VAL A 413 -11.81 5.45 5.38
C VAL A 413 -13.03 6.15 4.82
N SER A 414 -12.82 7.34 4.26
CA SER A 414 -13.82 8.00 3.42
C SER A 414 -14.02 7.25 2.09
N PRO A 415 -15.18 7.40 1.44
CA PRO A 415 -15.34 6.96 0.05
C PRO A 415 -14.42 7.74 -0.90
N PRO A 416 -14.28 7.30 -2.17
CA PRO A 416 -13.52 8.06 -3.17
C PRO A 416 -14.01 9.50 -3.31
N VAL A 417 -13.08 10.46 -3.30
CA VAL A 417 -13.38 11.90 -3.35
C VAL A 417 -12.41 12.65 -4.26
N THR A 418 -12.84 13.82 -4.71
CA THR A 418 -12.01 14.80 -5.42
C THR A 418 -12.04 16.09 -4.65
N VAL A 419 -10.87 16.65 -4.38
CA VAL A 419 -10.67 17.82 -3.52
C VAL A 419 -9.79 18.81 -4.26
N GLN A 420 -10.36 19.98 -4.60
CA GLN A 420 -9.64 21.05 -5.30
C GLN A 420 -8.87 20.56 -6.56
N GLY A 421 -9.47 19.64 -7.32
CA GLY A 421 -8.86 19.05 -8.53
C GLY A 421 -7.93 17.86 -8.29
N LYS A 422 -7.59 17.52 -7.04
CA LYS A 422 -6.86 16.29 -6.70
C LYS A 422 -7.82 15.13 -6.44
N GLU A 423 -7.64 14.02 -7.14
CA GLU A 423 -8.42 12.81 -6.97
C GLU A 423 -7.83 11.88 -5.90
N TYR A 424 -8.70 11.36 -5.03
CA TYR A 424 -8.41 10.31 -4.06
C TYR A 424 -9.30 9.10 -4.38
N PRO A 425 -8.92 8.29 -5.39
CA PRO A 425 -9.77 7.22 -5.93
C PRO A 425 -9.97 6.03 -4.97
N LEU A 426 -9.14 5.95 -3.92
CA LEU A 426 -9.23 4.96 -2.85
C LEU A 426 -9.77 5.56 -1.54
N GLY A 427 -10.28 6.80 -1.61
CA GLY A 427 -10.65 7.60 -0.45
C GLY A 427 -9.45 8.08 0.35
N ARG A 428 -9.75 8.66 1.52
CA ARG A 428 -8.76 9.09 2.50
C ARG A 428 -9.02 8.42 3.85
N ILE A 429 -7.96 7.95 4.50
CA ILE A 429 -7.99 7.47 5.89
C ILE A 429 -8.33 8.66 6.80
N LEU A 430 -9.15 8.41 7.80
CA LEU A 430 -9.55 9.34 8.85
C LEU A 430 -9.13 8.73 10.20
N ILE A 431 -8.43 9.50 11.01
CA ILE A 431 -7.96 9.09 12.35
C ILE A 431 -8.30 10.16 13.38
N GLY A 432 -8.70 9.77 14.59
CA GLY A 432 -8.97 10.71 15.67
C GLY A 432 -7.73 11.07 16.49
N SER A 433 -7.66 12.32 16.94
CA SER A 433 -6.51 13.00 17.54
C SER A 433 -6.97 14.06 18.54
N SER A 434 -6.03 14.60 19.35
CA SER A 434 -6.28 15.69 20.30
C SER A 434 -6.06 17.09 19.72
N PHE A 435 -5.37 17.22 18.58
CA PHE A 435 -5.02 18.48 17.87
C PHE A 435 -4.16 19.51 18.60
N TYR A 436 -4.02 19.42 19.91
CA TYR A 436 -3.11 20.26 20.67
C TYR A 436 -2.22 19.40 21.57
N PRO A 437 -0.93 19.76 21.72
CA PRO A 437 -0.04 19.08 22.63
C PRO A 437 -0.41 19.47 24.06
N SER A 438 -0.97 18.52 24.81
CA SER A 438 -1.18 18.64 26.25
C SER A 438 -0.77 17.34 26.93
N GLU A 439 -0.37 17.43 28.20
CA GLU A 439 -0.07 16.24 29.00
C GLU A 439 -1.26 15.27 29.10
N GLU A 440 -2.49 15.80 28.98
CA GLU A 440 -3.75 15.03 28.98
C GLU A 440 -4.27 14.66 27.57
N GLY A 441 -3.53 15.01 26.51
CA GLY A 441 -3.97 14.81 25.13
C GLY A 441 -3.75 13.38 24.69
N ARG A 442 -4.82 12.71 24.22
CA ARG A 442 -4.71 11.33 23.71
C ARG A 442 -4.59 11.36 22.20
N ASN A 443 -3.54 10.72 21.67
CA ASN A 443 -3.28 10.58 20.24
C ASN A 443 -3.03 9.12 19.89
N MET A 444 -3.36 8.74 18.65
CA MET A 444 -2.91 7.47 18.09
C MET A 444 -1.38 7.39 18.15
N SER A 445 -0.83 6.22 18.42
CA SER A 445 0.61 6.00 18.50
C SER A 445 1.31 6.44 17.22
N LYS A 446 2.48 7.08 17.39
CA LYS A 446 3.30 7.53 16.26
C LYS A 446 3.64 6.38 15.30
N THR A 447 3.92 5.19 15.83
CA THR A 447 4.22 4.00 15.02
C THR A 447 3.07 3.63 14.08
N LEU A 448 1.82 3.70 14.54
CA LEU A 448 0.66 3.40 13.69
C LEU A 448 0.39 4.54 12.70
N GLN A 449 0.48 5.81 13.14
CA GLN A 449 0.37 6.96 12.25
C GLN A 449 1.40 6.90 11.11
N ASP A 450 2.68 6.70 11.45
CA ASP A 450 3.79 6.60 10.50
C ASP A 450 3.56 5.46 9.49
N PHE A 451 3.04 4.31 9.96
CA PHE A 451 2.65 3.20 9.09
C PHE A 451 1.54 3.60 8.11
N LEU A 452 0.45 4.21 8.58
CA LEU A 452 -0.68 4.63 7.74
C LEU A 452 -0.25 5.70 6.71
N HIS A 453 0.59 6.66 7.11
CA HIS A 453 1.14 7.67 6.21
C HIS A 453 2.08 7.06 5.16
N ALA A 454 2.91 6.09 5.53
CA ALA A 454 3.85 5.45 4.62
C ALA A 454 3.16 4.67 3.48
N GLN A 455 1.88 4.30 3.63
CA GLN A 455 1.12 3.65 2.56
C GLN A 455 0.83 4.59 1.38
N GLN A 456 0.84 5.92 1.60
CA GLN A 456 0.64 7.01 0.63
C GLN A 456 -0.75 7.08 -0.04
N VAL A 457 -1.31 5.94 -0.43
CA VAL A 457 -2.44 5.83 -1.37
C VAL A 457 -3.81 6.21 -0.80
N GLN A 458 -3.90 6.43 0.52
CA GLN A 458 -5.11 6.93 1.19
C GLN A 458 -4.83 8.13 2.10
N ALA A 459 -3.68 8.80 1.95
CA ALA A 459 -3.31 10.10 2.53
C ALA A 459 -4.11 10.52 3.79
N PRO A 460 -3.76 10.01 4.99
CA PRO A 460 -4.54 10.18 6.22
C PRO A 460 -4.89 11.64 6.55
N VAL A 461 -6.03 11.81 7.23
CA VAL A 461 -6.54 13.08 7.78
C VAL A 461 -6.83 12.88 9.26
N GLU A 462 -6.30 13.76 10.09
CA GLU A 462 -6.64 13.77 11.51
C GLU A 462 -7.95 14.52 11.77
N LEU A 463 -8.74 14.01 12.71
CA LEU A 463 -10.00 14.54 13.21
C LEU A 463 -9.88 14.75 14.73
N PHE A 464 -10.70 15.63 15.28
CA PHE A 464 -10.73 15.89 16.72
C PHE A 464 -11.71 14.94 17.41
N SER A 465 -11.20 13.90 18.08
CA SER A 465 -12.02 12.91 18.81
C SER A 465 -11.73 12.84 20.30
N ASP A 466 -10.67 13.49 20.79
CA ASP A 466 -10.24 13.42 22.20
C ASP A 466 -11.26 14.04 23.19
N TRP A 467 -12.31 14.68 22.70
CA TRP A 467 -13.44 15.15 23.51
C TRP A 467 -14.40 14.02 23.94
N LEU A 468 -14.33 12.86 23.31
CA LEU A 468 -15.14 11.67 23.62
C LEU A 468 -14.47 10.81 24.70
N MET A 469 -15.27 10.09 25.48
CA MET A 469 -14.78 9.21 26.54
C MET A 469 -13.94 8.06 25.97
N VAL A 470 -14.45 7.39 24.93
CA VAL A 470 -13.71 6.34 24.21
C VAL A 470 -12.68 6.98 23.26
N GLY A 471 -13.06 8.05 22.57
CA GLY A 471 -12.16 8.84 21.73
C GLY A 471 -12.16 8.41 20.26
N HIS A 472 -13.22 7.75 19.80
CA HIS A 472 -13.29 7.15 18.46
C HIS A 472 -14.10 8.02 17.50
N ILE A 473 -13.68 8.04 16.23
CA ILE A 473 -14.39 8.83 15.22
C ILE A 473 -15.72 8.20 14.79
N ASP A 474 -15.87 6.88 14.95
CA ASP A 474 -17.13 6.19 14.64
C ASP A 474 -18.29 6.60 15.57
N GLU A 475 -18.00 7.22 16.72
CA GLU A 475 -18.99 7.73 17.68
C GLU A 475 -19.71 9.00 17.17
N PHE A 476 -19.16 9.72 16.20
CA PHE A 476 -19.81 10.96 15.74
C PHE A 476 -19.98 11.04 14.24
N MET A 477 -19.51 10.04 13.48
CA MET A 477 -19.66 10.03 12.04
C MET A 477 -19.70 8.63 11.42
N CYS A 478 -20.37 8.53 10.27
CA CYS A 478 -20.41 7.31 9.45
C CYS A 478 -20.67 7.68 7.97
N PHE A 479 -20.25 6.84 7.03
CA PHE A 479 -20.59 7.01 5.61
C PHE A 479 -21.61 5.97 5.14
N VAL A 480 -22.54 6.38 4.27
CA VAL A 480 -23.52 5.49 3.64
C VAL A 480 -23.56 5.68 2.11
N PRO A 481 -23.71 4.60 1.32
CA PRO A 481 -23.64 4.67 -0.15
C PRO A 481 -24.96 5.13 -0.81
N ILE A 482 -24.86 5.99 -1.82
CA ILE A 482 -26.00 6.42 -2.66
C ILE A 482 -25.83 5.92 -4.10
N ASP A 483 -26.93 5.41 -4.67
CA ASP A 483 -26.92 4.79 -6.00
C ASP A 483 -27.06 5.83 -7.11
N GLU A 484 -27.83 6.90 -6.86
CA GLU A 484 -28.08 7.96 -7.82
C GLU A 484 -26.87 8.87 -7.96
N ARG A 485 -26.14 8.68 -9.07
CA ARG A 485 -25.10 9.60 -9.53
C ARG A 485 -25.71 10.57 -10.53
N SER A 486 -26.46 11.56 -10.03
CA SER A 486 -26.72 12.77 -10.80
C SER A 486 -25.40 13.52 -11.02
N GLU A 487 -25.25 14.26 -12.12
CA GLU A 487 -24.03 15.06 -12.35
C GLU A 487 -23.75 15.98 -11.14
N GLY A 488 -22.56 15.84 -10.55
CA GLY A 488 -22.14 16.64 -9.39
C GLY A 488 -22.61 16.14 -8.03
N GLU A 489 -23.24 14.96 -7.92
CA GLU A 489 -23.47 14.28 -6.64
C GLU A 489 -22.39 13.24 -6.32
N LYS A 490 -21.91 13.27 -5.08
CA LYS A 490 -21.05 12.21 -4.54
C LYS A 490 -21.92 10.98 -4.30
N GLY A 491 -21.44 9.79 -4.68
CA GLY A 491 -22.14 8.51 -4.52
C GLY A 491 -22.27 8.02 -3.06
N PHE A 492 -22.32 8.95 -2.10
CA PHE A 492 -22.41 8.69 -0.67
C PHE A 492 -22.98 9.91 0.08
N ARG A 493 -23.32 9.70 1.36
CA ARG A 493 -23.56 10.76 2.34
C ARG A 493 -22.71 10.52 3.59
N LEU A 494 -22.28 11.62 4.19
CA LEU A 494 -21.69 11.66 5.52
C LEU A 494 -22.83 11.83 6.53
N LEU A 495 -22.96 10.89 7.46
CA LEU A 495 -23.84 11.01 8.61
C LEU A 495 -23.03 11.61 9.76
N LEU A 496 -23.53 12.67 10.40
CA LEU A 496 -22.90 13.31 11.56
C LEU A 496 -23.85 13.33 12.75
N ALA A 497 -23.30 13.16 13.96
CA ALA A 497 -24.06 13.35 15.19
C ALA A 497 -24.50 14.81 15.28
N SER A 498 -25.69 15.04 15.81
CA SER A 498 -26.21 16.40 15.96
C SER A 498 -27.10 16.51 17.20
N PRO A 499 -26.51 16.96 18.33
CA PRO A 499 -27.28 17.40 19.48
C PRO A 499 -28.33 18.44 19.12
N SER A 500 -28.00 19.42 18.29
CA SER A 500 -28.93 20.48 17.85
C SER A 500 -30.16 19.91 17.13
N SER A 501 -29.99 18.91 16.26
CA SER A 501 -31.10 18.20 15.61
C SER A 501 -31.96 17.43 16.61
N CYS A 502 -31.37 16.88 17.67
CA CYS A 502 -32.11 16.16 18.72
C CYS A 502 -32.94 17.13 19.58
N TYR A 503 -32.35 18.23 20.04
CA TYR A 503 -33.06 19.29 20.77
C TYR A 503 -34.22 19.85 19.94
N LYS A 504 -34.01 20.13 18.65
CA LYS A 504 -35.06 20.60 17.76
C LYS A 504 -36.21 19.60 17.65
N LEU A 505 -35.92 18.31 17.49
CA LEU A 505 -36.94 17.26 17.46
C LEU A 505 -37.75 17.24 18.76
N PHE A 506 -37.09 17.29 19.91
CA PHE A 506 -37.75 17.28 21.21
C PHE A 506 -38.59 18.53 21.45
N GLU A 507 -38.13 19.71 21.03
CA GLU A 507 -38.93 20.95 21.06
C GLU A 507 -40.18 20.86 20.18
N GLU A 508 -40.08 20.27 18.99
CA GLU A 508 -41.21 20.01 18.10
C GLU A 508 -42.22 19.05 18.76
N LYS A 509 -41.75 17.97 19.38
CA LYS A 509 -42.63 17.02 20.09
C LYS A 509 -43.27 17.62 21.33
N LYS A 510 -42.55 18.46 22.08
CA LYS A 510 -43.11 19.24 23.19
C LYS A 510 -44.23 20.17 22.73
N LYS A 511 -44.00 20.93 21.64
CA LYS A 511 -45.03 21.81 21.04
C LYS A 511 -46.26 21.03 20.57
N ALA A 512 -46.08 19.77 20.16
CA ALA A 512 -47.17 18.87 19.80
C ALA A 512 -47.89 18.21 21.01
N GLY A 513 -47.54 18.58 22.25
CA GLY A 513 -48.18 18.09 23.48
C GLY A 513 -47.53 16.86 24.12
N TYR A 514 -46.39 16.39 23.59
CA TYR A 514 -45.73 15.16 24.04
C TYR A 514 -44.55 15.41 25.00
N GLY A 515 -44.48 16.59 25.65
CA GLY A 515 -43.39 16.94 26.57
C GLY A 515 -43.22 15.98 27.76
N HIS A 516 -44.30 15.32 28.18
CA HIS A 516 -44.30 14.36 29.28
C HIS A 516 -43.77 12.96 28.90
N MET A 517 -43.51 12.68 27.62
CA MET A 517 -43.06 11.36 27.18
C MET A 517 -41.62 11.07 27.66
N LEU A 518 -41.40 9.84 28.14
CA LEU A 518 -40.14 9.38 28.72
C LEU A 518 -39.20 8.80 27.66
N LEU A 519 -37.90 9.05 27.82
CA LEU A 519 -36.86 8.23 27.23
C LEU A 519 -36.68 6.95 28.05
N PHE A 520 -36.20 5.88 27.39
CA PHE A 520 -35.92 4.59 28.00
C PHE A 520 -37.14 3.88 28.60
N GLU A 521 -38.36 4.20 28.15
CA GLU A 521 -39.61 3.55 28.62
C GLU A 521 -39.61 2.02 28.42
N GLU A 522 -38.96 1.54 27.36
CA GLU A 522 -38.82 0.11 27.06
C GLU A 522 -37.67 -0.59 27.80
N VAL A 523 -36.86 0.15 28.58
CA VAL A 523 -35.68 -0.36 29.29
C VAL A 523 -36.03 -0.59 30.76
N LYS A 524 -35.56 -1.70 31.33
CA LYS A 524 -35.82 -2.00 32.75
C LYS A 524 -35.02 -1.07 33.67
N VAL A 525 -35.60 -0.74 34.82
CA VAL A 525 -35.01 0.21 35.78
C VAL A 525 -33.67 -0.29 36.34
N ASP A 526 -33.54 -1.59 36.61
CA ASP A 526 -32.29 -2.22 37.05
C ASP A 526 -31.18 -2.07 36.01
N GLN A 527 -31.51 -2.19 34.72
CA GLN A 527 -30.57 -1.98 33.62
C GLN A 527 -30.10 -0.53 33.50
N LEU A 528 -31.02 0.44 33.66
CA LEU A 528 -30.69 1.87 33.68
C LEU A 528 -29.80 2.25 34.89
N LEU A 529 -30.10 1.70 36.07
CA LEU A 529 -29.29 1.93 37.26
C LEU A 529 -27.86 1.37 37.10
N SER A 530 -27.74 0.18 36.50
CA SER A 530 -26.43 -0.45 36.29
C SER A 530 -25.51 0.28 35.31
N ASN A 531 -26.06 1.15 34.43
CA ASN A 531 -25.26 1.92 33.46
C ASN A 531 -25.25 3.42 33.74
N GLY A 532 -25.69 3.84 34.93
CA GLY A 532 -25.71 5.26 35.32
C GLY A 532 -26.61 6.14 34.45
N ARG A 533 -27.65 5.57 33.81
CA ARG A 533 -28.66 6.34 33.08
C ARG A 533 -29.94 6.47 33.90
N GLU A 534 -30.65 7.57 33.67
CA GLU A 534 -31.95 7.82 34.28
C GLU A 534 -32.99 8.04 33.20
N ALA A 535 -34.20 7.50 33.40
CA ALA A 535 -35.34 7.81 32.56
C ALA A 535 -35.76 9.26 32.80
N ARG A 536 -35.75 10.08 31.74
CA ARG A 536 -36.14 11.49 31.78
C ARG A 536 -37.19 11.80 30.71
N THR A 537 -38.11 12.71 31.03
CA THR A 537 -39.09 13.19 30.05
C THR A 537 -38.45 14.19 29.09
N ILE A 538 -39.11 14.42 27.95
CA ILE A 538 -38.75 15.52 27.03
C ILE A 538 -38.71 16.86 27.78
N ASP A 539 -39.71 17.14 28.62
CA ASP A 539 -39.78 18.40 29.39
C ASP A 539 -38.61 18.55 30.36
N GLN A 540 -38.22 17.48 31.04
CA GLN A 540 -37.08 17.49 31.95
C GLN A 540 -35.76 17.70 31.20
N LEU A 541 -35.56 17.02 30.07
CA LEU A 541 -34.35 17.20 29.25
C LEU A 541 -34.24 18.59 28.65
N LEU A 542 -35.35 19.17 28.17
CA LEU A 542 -35.37 20.51 27.61
C LEU A 542 -35.21 21.61 28.67
N ALA A 543 -35.56 21.34 29.93
CA ALA A 543 -35.39 22.26 31.05
C ALA A 543 -34.00 22.17 31.72
N ASP A 544 -33.22 21.11 31.45
CA ASP A 544 -31.87 20.93 32.01
C ASP A 544 -30.84 21.79 31.27
N GLU A 545 -30.60 23.00 31.81
CA GLU A 545 -29.61 23.95 31.27
C GLU A 545 -28.18 23.39 31.27
N ASN A 546 -27.82 22.55 32.24
CA ASN A 546 -26.50 21.93 32.30
C ASN A 546 -26.31 20.93 31.16
N MET A 547 -27.31 20.07 30.92
CA MET A 547 -27.30 19.15 29.78
C MET A 547 -27.26 19.90 28.43
N ARG A 548 -27.99 21.02 28.33
CA ARG A 548 -27.94 21.89 27.14
C ARG A 548 -26.54 22.45 26.90
N ASN A 549 -25.90 23.02 27.93
CA ASN A 549 -24.54 23.56 27.83
C ASN A 549 -23.51 22.48 27.45
N GLN A 550 -23.63 21.27 27.99
CA GLN A 550 -22.80 20.13 27.62
C GLN A 550 -22.93 19.76 26.15
N ASN A 551 -24.16 19.73 25.62
CA ASN A 551 -24.42 19.41 24.23
C ASN A 551 -24.07 20.55 23.27
N ASP A 552 -24.17 21.80 23.70
CA ASP A 552 -23.66 22.96 22.95
C ASP A 552 -22.13 22.90 22.80
N TYR A 553 -21.41 22.40 23.82
CA TYR A 553 -19.98 22.10 23.71
C TYR A 553 -19.72 20.97 22.70
N VAL A 554 -20.45 19.85 22.80
CA VAL A 554 -20.29 18.72 21.87
C VAL A 554 -20.59 19.12 20.42
N GLU A 555 -21.63 19.93 20.19
CA GLU A 555 -21.97 20.47 18.88
C GLU A 555 -20.82 21.30 18.29
N LYS A 556 -20.09 22.09 19.11
CA LYS A 556 -18.89 22.81 18.66
C LYS A 556 -17.78 21.85 18.24
N CYS A 557 -17.54 20.78 19.01
CA CYS A 557 -16.55 19.75 18.66
C CYS A 557 -16.89 19.05 17.34
N ILE A 558 -18.17 18.71 17.13
CA ILE A 558 -18.64 18.09 15.88
C ILE A 558 -18.53 19.08 14.71
N ASN A 559 -18.88 20.35 14.91
CA ASN A 559 -18.79 21.37 13.86
C ASN A 559 -17.34 21.64 13.42
N LEU A 560 -16.37 21.59 14.35
CA LEU A 560 -14.96 21.63 13.99
C LEU A 560 -14.58 20.49 13.04
N ASN A 561 -14.99 19.26 13.36
CA ASN A 561 -14.76 18.09 12.51
C ASN A 561 -15.49 18.20 11.18
N ARG A 562 -16.72 18.70 11.17
CA ARG A 562 -17.49 18.95 9.96
C ARG A 562 -16.75 19.87 9.00
N ASP A 563 -16.17 20.96 9.50
CA ASP A 563 -15.42 21.91 8.67
C ASP A 563 -14.12 21.28 8.11
N ILE A 564 -13.45 20.45 8.91
CA ILE A 564 -12.29 19.67 8.45
C ILE A 564 -12.70 18.68 7.37
N LEU A 565 -13.74 17.88 7.59
CA LEU A 565 -14.24 16.90 6.62
C LEU A 565 -14.66 17.58 5.31
N LYS A 566 -15.35 18.72 5.38
CA LYS A 566 -15.70 19.51 4.19
C LYS A 566 -14.47 19.97 3.41
N ARG A 567 -13.46 20.49 4.11
CA ARG A 567 -12.21 20.94 3.49
C ARG A 567 -11.42 19.77 2.88
N GLU A 568 -11.19 18.73 3.66
CA GLU A 568 -10.26 17.63 3.34
C GLU A 568 -10.85 16.56 2.41
N LEU A 569 -12.19 16.49 2.31
CA LEU A 569 -12.92 15.56 1.43
C LEU A 569 -13.76 16.29 0.36
N GLY A 570 -13.66 17.62 0.31
CA GLY A 570 -14.37 18.47 -0.65
C GLY A 570 -15.89 18.33 -0.55
N LEU A 571 -16.44 18.21 0.67
CA LEU A 571 -17.87 18.03 0.89
C LEU A 571 -18.60 19.38 0.93
N VAL A 572 -19.86 19.35 0.52
CA VAL A 572 -20.82 20.45 0.68
C VAL A 572 -21.98 20.01 1.58
N GLU A 573 -22.83 20.95 2.02
CA GLU A 573 -23.93 20.64 2.96
C GLU A 573 -24.87 19.54 2.46
N LYS A 574 -25.14 19.47 1.16
CA LYS A 574 -25.99 18.41 0.58
C LYS A 574 -25.40 17.01 0.74
N ASP A 575 -24.10 16.89 0.99
CA ASP A 575 -23.43 15.61 1.21
C ASP A 575 -23.55 15.14 2.68
N ILE A 576 -24.08 15.98 3.58
CA ILE A 576 -24.09 15.76 5.03
C ILE A 576 -25.53 15.60 5.54
N ILE A 577 -25.75 14.58 6.36
CA ILE A 577 -27.03 14.34 7.04
C ILE A 577 -26.78 14.34 8.55
N HIS A 578 -27.51 15.20 9.25
CA HIS A 578 -27.46 15.31 10.70
C HIS A 578 -28.38 14.26 11.35
N ILE A 579 -27.82 13.39 12.17
CA ILE A 579 -28.52 12.34 12.91
C ILE A 579 -28.71 12.84 14.36
N PRO A 580 -29.96 12.86 14.89
CA PRO A 580 -30.22 13.35 16.23
C PRO A 580 -29.54 12.45 17.28
N GLN A 581 -28.56 12.98 18.01
CA GLN A 581 -27.78 12.25 19.00
C GLN A 581 -27.47 13.16 20.19
N LEU A 582 -27.68 12.70 21.42
CA LEU A 582 -27.29 13.44 22.63
C LEU A 582 -26.10 12.79 23.33
N PHE A 583 -25.37 13.60 24.08
CA PHE A 583 -24.21 13.21 24.86
C PHE A 583 -24.29 13.83 26.26
N CYS A 584 -23.63 13.20 27.23
CA CYS A 584 -23.40 13.76 28.55
C CYS A 584 -21.91 13.75 28.88
N LEU A 585 -21.44 14.77 29.60
CA LEU A 585 -20.06 14.94 29.99
C LEU A 585 -19.81 14.35 31.37
N GLU A 586 -18.88 13.40 31.45
CA GLU A 586 -18.51 12.70 32.67
C GLU A 586 -17.00 12.65 32.87
N GLN A 587 -16.58 12.39 34.10
CA GLN A 587 -15.17 12.13 34.40
C GLN A 587 -14.86 10.66 34.18
N LEU A 588 -13.61 10.36 33.81
CA LEU A 588 -13.15 8.97 33.71
C LEU A 588 -13.13 8.35 35.13
N THR A 589 -13.91 7.30 35.33
CA THR A 589 -13.91 6.49 36.55
C THR A 589 -12.75 5.48 36.48
N HIS A 590 -12.12 5.15 37.62
CA HIS A 590 -10.99 4.19 37.76
C HIS A 590 -9.58 4.66 37.36
N ILE A 591 -9.34 5.95 37.19
CA ILE A 591 -7.96 6.49 37.18
C ILE A 591 -7.50 6.70 38.62
N SER A 592 -6.25 6.33 38.94
CA SER A 592 -5.67 6.57 40.28
C SER A 592 -5.81 8.06 40.64
N SER A 593 -6.09 8.38 41.91
CA SER A 593 -6.32 9.77 42.38
C SER A 593 -5.23 10.76 41.98
N ASN A 594 -4.01 10.27 41.71
CA ASN A 594 -2.84 11.07 41.34
C ASN A 594 -2.73 11.34 39.82
N GLN A 595 -3.64 10.80 39.01
CA GLN A 595 -3.72 10.94 37.56
C GLN A 595 -5.11 11.41 37.09
N GLN A 596 -6.01 11.72 38.03
CA GLN A 596 -7.38 12.11 37.74
C GLN A 596 -7.41 13.54 37.21
N THR A 597 -7.81 13.70 35.96
CA THR A 597 -7.92 15.00 35.30
C THR A 597 -9.25 15.67 35.63
N GLU A 598 -9.30 17.00 35.72
CA GLU A 598 -10.56 17.73 35.83
C GLU A 598 -11.38 17.67 34.54
N LYS A 599 -10.74 17.26 33.43
CA LYS A 599 -11.32 17.14 32.10
C LYS A 599 -12.50 16.15 32.10
N ARG A 600 -13.64 16.62 31.60
CA ARG A 600 -14.81 15.77 31.33
C ARG A 600 -14.83 15.37 29.87
N PHE A 601 -15.28 14.15 29.63
CA PHE A 601 -15.38 13.56 28.30
C PHE A 601 -16.83 13.22 27.98
N ALA A 602 -17.18 13.33 26.71
CA ALA A 602 -18.53 13.02 26.25
C ALA A 602 -18.74 11.52 26.08
N ARG A 603 -19.82 11.01 26.65
CA ARG A 603 -20.38 9.69 26.30
C ARG A 603 -21.78 9.83 25.72
N PRO A 604 -22.22 8.92 24.83
CA PRO A 604 -23.59 8.92 24.32
C PRO A 604 -24.64 8.84 25.46
N TYR A 605 -25.61 9.75 25.44
CA TYR A 605 -26.68 9.76 26.44
C TYR A 605 -27.62 8.56 26.26
N PHE A 606 -27.98 8.26 25.01
CA PHE A 606 -28.66 7.05 24.57
C PHE A 606 -27.82 6.33 23.50
N PRO A 607 -28.09 5.03 23.20
CA PRO A 607 -27.28 4.25 22.25
C PRO A 607 -27.01 4.99 20.94
N ASN A 608 -25.74 4.98 20.54
CA ASN A 608 -25.26 5.84 19.47
C ASN A 608 -25.67 5.33 18.10
N MET A 609 -26.60 6.03 17.45
CA MET A 609 -27.15 5.58 16.17
C MET A 609 -26.14 5.59 15.02
N LEU A 610 -25.01 6.30 15.13
CA LEU A 610 -24.02 6.39 14.05
C LEU A 610 -23.09 5.20 13.94
N GLN A 611 -22.92 4.45 15.02
CA GLN A 611 -22.07 3.27 15.00
C GLN A 611 -22.77 2.09 14.27
N MET A 612 -23.66 2.35 13.32
CA MET A 612 -24.45 1.39 12.58
C MET A 612 -23.63 0.42 11.70
N ILE A 613 -24.19 -0.75 11.43
CA ILE A 613 -23.66 -1.72 10.47
C ILE A 613 -24.19 -1.40 9.07
N VAL A 614 -23.31 -0.94 8.18
CA VAL A 614 -23.67 -0.59 6.80
C VAL A 614 -23.47 -1.79 5.87
N MET A 615 -24.57 -2.42 5.44
CA MET A 615 -24.58 -3.51 4.46
C MET A 615 -25.27 -3.09 3.16
N GLY A 616 -24.59 -2.23 2.39
CA GLY A 616 -25.17 -1.63 1.18
C GLY A 616 -26.37 -0.75 1.55
N LYS A 617 -27.57 -1.13 1.11
CA LYS A 617 -28.82 -0.43 1.45
C LYS A 617 -29.47 -0.87 2.76
N ASN A 618 -29.04 -1.96 3.35
CA ASN A 618 -29.56 -2.41 4.65
C ASN A 618 -28.69 -1.84 5.77
N LEU A 619 -29.30 -1.08 6.68
CA LEU A 619 -28.63 -0.44 7.81
C LEU A 619 -29.05 -1.12 9.11
N GLY A 620 -28.09 -1.63 9.87
CA GLY A 620 -28.29 -2.10 11.24
C GLY A 620 -27.95 -1.01 12.24
N ILE A 621 -28.96 -0.29 12.73
CA ILE A 621 -28.80 0.92 13.55
C ILE A 621 -29.04 0.57 15.02
N PRO A 622 -28.21 0.97 15.99
CA PRO A 622 -28.53 0.82 17.41
C PRO A 622 -29.89 1.42 17.75
N LYS A 623 -30.70 0.68 18.51
CA LYS A 623 -32.01 1.17 18.94
C LYS A 623 -31.80 2.29 19.97
N PRO A 624 -32.32 3.51 19.74
CA PRO A 624 -32.03 4.66 20.61
C PRO A 624 -32.90 4.73 21.86
N PHE A 625 -33.96 3.90 21.98
CA PHE A 625 -34.90 3.92 23.12
C PHE A 625 -35.47 5.31 23.44
N GLY A 626 -35.80 6.05 22.39
CA GLY A 626 -36.38 7.38 22.50
C GLY A 626 -37.85 7.40 22.95
N PRO A 627 -38.44 8.60 23.05
CA PRO A 627 -39.83 8.77 23.48
C PRO A 627 -40.81 8.15 22.49
N HIS A 628 -41.75 7.36 23.01
CA HIS A 628 -42.81 6.74 22.20
C HIS A 628 -43.96 7.70 21.96
N ILE A 629 -44.25 8.00 20.70
CA ILE A 629 -45.34 8.88 20.30
C ILE A 629 -46.24 8.09 19.37
N LYS A 630 -47.49 7.89 19.79
CA LYS A 630 -48.48 7.05 19.06
C LYS A 630 -47.97 5.62 18.79
N GLY A 631 -47.20 5.06 19.72
CA GLY A 631 -46.68 3.69 19.65
C GLY A 631 -45.32 3.53 18.98
N ASN A 632 -44.73 4.61 18.45
CA ASN A 632 -43.43 4.56 17.76
C ASN A 632 -42.39 5.45 18.44
N CYS A 633 -41.14 5.00 18.48
CA CYS A 633 -40.02 5.81 18.94
C CYS A 633 -39.75 6.97 17.97
N CYS A 634 -39.86 8.21 18.45
CA CYS A 634 -39.74 9.37 17.56
C CYS A 634 -38.33 9.63 17.00
N LEU A 635 -37.29 9.10 17.66
CA LEU A 635 -35.92 9.12 17.14
C LEU A 635 -35.76 8.15 15.96
N GLU A 636 -36.31 6.93 16.09
CA GLU A 636 -36.32 5.94 15.02
C GLU A 636 -37.06 6.47 13.78
N GLU A 637 -38.26 7.03 13.96
CA GLU A 637 -39.02 7.67 12.88
C GLU A 637 -38.24 8.80 12.21
N LYS A 638 -37.54 9.63 12.98
CA LYS A 638 -36.75 10.72 12.43
C LYS A 638 -35.60 10.21 11.57
N VAL A 639 -34.90 9.17 12.01
CA VAL A 639 -33.82 8.55 11.24
C VAL A 639 -34.35 7.88 9.97
N CYS A 640 -35.45 7.14 10.05
CA CYS A 640 -36.14 6.58 8.88
C CYS A 640 -36.50 7.70 7.88
N HIS A 641 -37.09 8.80 8.34
CA HIS A 641 -37.45 9.93 7.48
C HIS A 641 -36.24 10.58 6.78
N LEU A 642 -35.04 10.52 7.37
CA LEU A 642 -33.82 11.04 6.78
C LEU A 642 -33.19 10.07 5.77
N LEU A 643 -33.27 8.76 6.02
CA LEU A 643 -32.50 7.76 5.28
C LEU A 643 -33.33 6.93 4.29
N GLU A 644 -34.58 6.58 4.60
CA GLU A 644 -35.43 5.78 3.70
C GLU A 644 -35.71 6.47 2.35
N PRO A 645 -35.87 7.81 2.27
CA PRO A 645 -36.00 8.49 0.97
C PRO A 645 -34.78 8.31 0.05
N LEU A 646 -33.62 7.94 0.60
CA LEU A 646 -32.38 7.66 -0.15
C LEU A 646 -32.26 6.18 -0.53
N GLY A 647 -33.32 5.40 -0.33
CA GLY A 647 -33.41 3.97 -0.63
C GLY A 647 -32.84 3.05 0.46
N PHE A 648 -32.52 3.57 1.64
CA PHE A 648 -32.04 2.74 2.75
C PHE A 648 -33.19 2.00 3.44
N LYS A 649 -32.87 0.84 4.00
CA LYS A 649 -33.75 0.05 4.88
C LYS A 649 -33.16 0.07 6.28
N CYS A 650 -33.77 0.85 7.16
CA CYS A 650 -33.36 0.98 8.56
C CYS A 650 -33.89 -0.20 9.37
N THR A 651 -33.00 -0.92 10.07
CA THR A 651 -33.36 -1.96 11.04
C THR A 651 -32.72 -1.59 12.38
N PHE A 652 -33.56 -1.31 13.38
CA PHE A 652 -33.08 -0.95 14.72
C PHE A 652 -32.78 -2.21 15.53
N ILE A 653 -31.54 -2.33 16.00
CA ILE A 653 -31.02 -3.48 16.74
C ILE A 653 -31.08 -3.17 18.22
N ASN A 654 -31.81 -4.00 18.98
CA ASN A 654 -31.77 -3.93 20.43
C ASN A 654 -30.49 -4.62 20.94
N ASP A 655 -29.55 -3.80 21.37
CA ASP A 655 -28.27 -4.18 21.97
C ASP A 655 -28.12 -3.62 23.40
N PHE A 656 -29.21 -3.18 24.05
CA PHE A 656 -29.13 -2.47 25.34
C PHE A 656 -28.45 -3.27 26.45
N ASP A 657 -28.63 -4.60 26.47
CA ASP A 657 -28.00 -5.50 27.43
C ASP A 657 -26.46 -5.51 27.33
N CYS A 658 -25.92 -5.03 26.21
CA CYS A 658 -24.48 -4.84 26.04
C CYS A 658 -24.00 -3.59 26.78
N TYR A 659 -24.84 -2.64 27.17
CA TYR A 659 -24.37 -1.38 27.78
C TYR A 659 -24.27 -1.44 29.32
N LEU A 660 -24.27 -2.63 29.92
CA LEU A 660 -24.41 -2.86 31.38
C LEU A 660 -23.08 -2.92 32.16
N THR A 661 -21.97 -2.34 31.66
CA THR A 661 -20.65 -2.42 32.31
C THR A 661 -20.18 -1.08 32.90
N ASP A 662 -19.40 -1.13 33.99
CA ASP A 662 -18.96 0.02 34.80
C ASP A 662 -18.07 1.07 34.08
N VAL A 663 -17.54 0.77 32.88
CA VAL A 663 -16.64 1.68 32.14
C VAL A 663 -16.93 1.65 30.64
N GLY A 664 -17.40 2.79 30.12
CA GLY A 664 -17.71 2.98 28.70
C GLY A 664 -18.99 2.26 28.27
N ASP A 665 -19.59 2.74 27.19
CA ASP A 665 -20.76 2.10 26.58
C ASP A 665 -20.33 0.79 25.89
N PHE A 666 -20.34 -0.33 26.62
CA PHE A 666 -20.12 -1.66 26.04
C PHE A 666 -21.16 -1.93 24.95
N ARG A 667 -20.73 -2.48 23.81
CA ARG A 667 -21.54 -2.60 22.61
C ARG A 667 -21.31 -3.92 21.88
N ALA A 668 -22.37 -4.46 21.30
CA ALA A 668 -22.28 -5.57 20.38
C ALA A 668 -21.60 -5.15 19.08
N CYS A 669 -20.49 -5.82 18.74
CA CYS A 669 -19.67 -5.47 17.59
C CYS A 669 -19.83 -6.47 16.43
N ALA A 670 -19.84 -5.95 15.21
CA ALA A 670 -19.75 -6.73 13.98
C ALA A 670 -18.73 -6.06 13.07
N ASN A 671 -17.82 -6.85 12.50
CA ASN A 671 -16.83 -6.34 11.56
C ASN A 671 -17.14 -6.85 10.15
N VAL A 672 -16.95 -6.02 9.13
CA VAL A 672 -17.40 -6.31 7.76
C VAL A 672 -16.21 -6.28 6.81
N ARG A 673 -15.88 -7.44 6.25
CA ARG A 673 -14.96 -7.53 5.11
C ARG A 673 -15.69 -7.11 3.85
N ARG A 674 -15.07 -6.23 3.06
CA ARG A 674 -15.67 -5.62 1.88
C ARG A 674 -14.86 -5.90 0.63
N VAL A 675 -15.50 -5.74 -0.53
CA VAL A 675 -14.84 -5.88 -1.82
C VAL A 675 -13.73 -4.83 -1.96
N PRO A 676 -12.52 -5.21 -2.40
CA PRO A 676 -11.46 -4.26 -2.77
C PRO A 676 -11.91 -3.25 -3.83
N PHE A 677 -11.25 -2.10 -3.91
CA PHE A 677 -11.55 -1.15 -4.97
C PHE A 677 -11.23 -1.75 -6.35
N ALA A 678 -12.09 -1.46 -7.35
CA ALA A 678 -11.80 -1.83 -8.74
C ALA A 678 -10.62 -1.01 -9.29
N PHE A 679 -10.48 0.24 -8.82
CA PHE A 679 -9.36 1.12 -9.14
C PHE A 679 -8.04 0.52 -8.64
N LYS A 680 -7.02 0.51 -9.51
CA LYS A 680 -5.71 -0.05 -9.19
C LYS A 680 -4.83 1.03 -8.57
N TRP A 681 -4.35 0.79 -7.35
CA TRP A 681 -3.62 1.80 -6.56
C TRP A 681 -2.42 2.39 -7.29
N TRP A 682 -1.69 1.61 -8.09
CA TRP A 682 -0.53 2.10 -8.85
C TRP A 682 -0.88 3.07 -9.98
N ARG A 683 -2.17 3.20 -10.35
CA ARG A 683 -2.65 4.16 -11.36
C ARG A 683 -2.92 5.55 -10.79
N MET A 684 -2.89 5.73 -9.47
CA MET A 684 -3.05 7.06 -8.87
C MET A 684 -1.75 7.86 -8.92
N MET A 685 -1.84 9.14 -8.59
CA MET A 685 -0.71 10.03 -8.30
C MET A 685 -0.87 10.54 -6.86
N PRO A 686 -0.20 9.90 -5.87
CA PRO A 686 -0.35 10.23 -4.45
C PRO A 686 0.00 11.67 -4.08
#